data_AF-A0A0G0A0A4-F1
#
_entry.id   AF-A0A0G0A0A4-F1
#
_cell.length_a   1.000
_cell.length_b   1.000
_cell.length_c   1.000
_cell.angle_alpha   90.00
_cell.angle_beta   90.00
_cell.angle_gamma   90.00
#
_symmetry.space_group_name_H-M   'P 1'
#
loop_
_entity.id
_entity.type
_entity.pdbx_description
1 polymer ?
#
loop_
_entity_poly.entity_id
_entity_poly.type
_entity_poly.pdbx_seq_one_letter_code
_entity_poly.pdbx_strand_id
1 'polypeptide(L)'
;MSSAQNKLYKPHVIRAKIATLVMGVAFLLLSVNTVLAADTTIGEYLYNDDYTIDTGASCTLNVKNSDGTALITDQVISSTADGWYGYTFSSPTTTGYYRSEMCCDTNGDHLCIDKSFEINEAVDSSPSTNDISSAVWGYSGRTLTGFNNIVADVWSYATRKLTSGENIVTTVTSTNIENIKTTSNETRLILEQLVNKPIIENSLEEVQDIDLSEKIQTSKTVANELYINLLFLDTTIDKTNKDWVKLTDREILDNLSEAKDIIGDESDSTSSNSFFGKINFLRDTWGLKEGDELHEEIKAINNSLGFVQSGIASYGKSNALLKELRGSSVYLTTSEKILSLINKKISENEANSLLIENNLIASNNILNSWNSNSYLDVKNKVDDLILDVLAINKVPKGKLVIESSFNNISLDKKLKNKVLGLRALLFANKKLMINGSKTVLIANWLEEGSLVIKTLITNPSILISQEVPLKYYLPKEVKKEHIIETDAGAEVKYDTERDQLYVEGNFTLKPGETRTVKVRVEDVWQISETEIDNLLKQTDDLVKPLEKTAYFAQGITLKSNIGVSLNKAKDLLKDGVTPEAKIKAYREAELEINSVKEQVEKLKELVSLASSSGSILGFVGGSQAIAVWGIVITIATGFVFMTVYMRKLLGKETAKEVVLHSKKKHLYDKLAVFLVVSTISGLLSSIGVKKLVLPVYASQNKEVLGTATIDYKAIKIVKLVSLSGVVKTYQNVVDETVLEIIDSGKSAIEIERAGDRVKVVYDQKEAYVDLQNVLSE
;
A
#
# COMPACT_ATOMS: atom_id res chain seq x y z
N MET A 1 -2.65 47.78 -30.89
CA MET A 1 -3.64 47.85 -31.99
C MET A 1 -4.61 46.68 -31.80
N SER A 2 -5.79 46.96 -31.22
CA SER A 2 -7.11 46.92 -31.91
C SER A 2 -7.61 45.49 -32.14
N SER A 3 -8.51 44.97 -31.28
CA SER A 3 -9.99 44.94 -31.46
C SER A 3 -10.44 43.70 -32.27
N ALA A 4 -10.96 42.64 -31.65
CA ALA A 4 -12.34 42.41 -31.18
C ALA A 4 -13.29 41.79 -32.23
N GLN A 5 -13.98 40.74 -31.78
CA GLN A 5 -15.22 40.08 -32.24
C GLN A 5 -15.19 39.11 -33.45
N ASN A 6 -15.41 37.82 -33.16
CA ASN A 6 -16.59 37.14 -33.68
C ASN A 6 -17.09 36.03 -32.75
N LYS A 7 -18.42 35.97 -32.58
CA LYS A 7 -19.20 34.96 -31.84
C LYS A 7 -19.45 33.74 -32.74
N LEU A 8 -19.78 32.62 -32.10
CA LEU A 8 -20.42 31.40 -32.63
C LEU A 8 -19.55 30.50 -33.52
N TYR A 9 -19.00 29.44 -32.93
CA TYR A 9 -19.38 28.05 -33.18
C TYR A 9 -18.82 27.22 -32.01
N LYS A 10 -19.61 26.30 -31.44
CA LYS A 10 -19.06 25.24 -30.59
C LYS A 10 -18.36 24.25 -31.54
N PRO A 11 -17.05 24.02 -31.47
CA PRO A 11 -16.50 22.75 -31.88
C PRO A 11 -16.75 21.76 -30.74
N HIS A 12 -17.24 20.57 -31.09
CA HIS A 12 -17.13 19.40 -30.23
C HIS A 12 -15.65 19.23 -29.86
N VAL A 13 -15.34 19.34 -28.57
CA VAL A 13 -13.97 19.17 -28.08
C VAL A 13 -13.89 17.74 -27.59
N ILE A 14 -13.37 16.85 -28.45
CA ILE A 14 -12.92 15.52 -28.05
C ILE A 14 -11.90 15.71 -26.92
N ARG A 15 -12.20 15.15 -25.74
CA ARG A 15 -11.25 15.11 -24.62
C ARG A 15 -10.55 13.77 -24.64
N ALA A 16 -9.37 13.70 -25.26
CA ALA A 16 -8.47 12.57 -25.08
C ALA A 16 -8.03 12.51 -23.62
N LYS A 17 -8.32 11.41 -22.93
CA LYS A 17 -7.73 11.08 -21.63
C LYS A 17 -6.66 10.03 -21.84
N ILE A 18 -5.46 10.37 -21.38
CA ILE A 18 -4.20 9.63 -21.52
C ILE A 18 -4.31 8.29 -20.76
N ALA A 19 -4.26 7.17 -21.48
CA ALA A 19 -3.87 5.87 -20.94
C ALA A 19 -2.55 5.46 -21.60
N THR A 20 -1.42 5.83 -21.00
CA THR A 20 -0.10 5.44 -21.50
C THR A 20 0.19 4.00 -21.09
N LEU A 21 0.09 3.06 -22.04
CA LEU A 21 0.62 1.72 -21.88
C LEU A 21 1.85 1.57 -22.79
N VAL A 22 3.04 1.79 -22.24
CA VAL A 22 4.29 1.36 -22.89
C VAL A 22 4.57 -0.05 -22.41
N MET A 23 4.18 -1.05 -23.20
CA MET A 23 4.49 -2.46 -22.92
C MET A 23 5.76 -2.83 -23.69
N GLY A 24 6.92 -2.58 -23.09
CA GLY A 24 8.18 -3.18 -23.53
C GLY A 24 8.43 -4.44 -22.74
N VAL A 25 8.25 -5.62 -23.36
CA VAL A 25 9.11 -6.82 -23.28
C VAL A 25 8.47 -7.93 -24.14
N ALA A 26 9.20 -8.42 -25.13
CA ALA A 26 9.06 -9.79 -25.60
C ALA A 26 10.45 -10.42 -25.72
N PHE A 27 10.78 -11.26 -24.75
CA PHE A 27 11.88 -12.22 -24.81
C PHE A 27 11.37 -13.44 -25.57
N LEU A 28 11.87 -13.69 -26.79
CA LEU A 28 11.74 -14.99 -27.44
C LEU A 28 13.08 -15.31 -28.12
N LEU A 29 13.76 -16.28 -27.51
CA LEU A 29 14.99 -16.89 -27.98
C LEU A 29 14.79 -17.54 -29.35
N LEU A 30 15.38 -16.96 -30.39
CA LEU A 30 15.89 -17.72 -31.52
C LEU A 30 17.29 -17.21 -31.87
N SER A 31 18.20 -18.17 -31.90
CA SER A 31 19.61 -18.07 -32.20
C SER A 31 19.88 -17.41 -33.55
N VAL A 32 20.42 -16.18 -33.56
CA VAL A 32 21.34 -15.66 -34.57
C VAL A 32 21.99 -14.37 -34.07
N ASN A 33 23.30 -14.23 -34.29
CA ASN A 33 24.12 -13.05 -34.00
C ASN A 33 23.72 -11.83 -34.83
N THR A 34 22.59 -11.23 -34.48
CA THR A 34 22.20 -9.89 -34.91
C THR A 34 21.54 -9.22 -33.72
N VAL A 35 21.95 -7.99 -33.38
CA VAL A 35 21.09 -7.11 -32.57
C VAL A 35 19.80 -7.00 -33.38
N LEU A 36 18.81 -7.81 -33.05
CA LEU A 36 17.50 -7.72 -33.66
C LEU A 36 16.96 -6.40 -33.15
N ALA A 37 16.82 -5.44 -34.06
CA ALA A 37 15.99 -4.28 -33.83
C ALA A 37 14.66 -4.80 -33.24
N ALA A 38 14.39 -4.50 -31.98
CA ALA A 38 13.12 -4.87 -31.37
C ALA A 38 12.02 -4.18 -32.18
N ASP A 39 10.93 -4.86 -32.50
CA ASP A 39 9.80 -4.19 -33.11
C ASP A 39 9.15 -3.28 -32.07
N THR A 40 9.08 -1.98 -32.36
CA THR A 40 8.39 -0.97 -31.55
C THR A 40 7.02 -0.71 -32.15
N THR A 41 5.98 -0.84 -31.33
CA THR A 41 4.60 -0.50 -31.69
C THR A 41 4.21 0.81 -31.03
N ILE A 42 3.76 1.77 -31.83
CA ILE A 42 3.17 3.03 -31.36
C ILE A 42 1.70 3.03 -31.76
N GLY A 43 0.80 3.33 -30.82
CA GLY A 43 -0.62 3.43 -31.10
C GLY A 43 -1.45 4.09 -30.00
N GLU A 44 -2.75 4.20 -30.25
CA GLU A 44 -3.75 4.79 -29.36
C GLU A 44 -5.13 4.17 -29.60
N TYR A 45 -5.94 4.09 -28.54
CA TYR A 45 -7.36 3.76 -28.65
C TYR A 45 -8.20 5.00 -28.96
N LEU A 46 -9.09 4.90 -29.94
CA LEU A 46 -9.98 6.01 -30.31
C LEU A 46 -11.42 5.76 -29.86
N TYR A 47 -11.98 6.75 -29.16
CA TYR A 47 -13.37 6.78 -28.71
C TYR A 47 -14.04 8.08 -29.15
N ASN A 48 -15.34 8.03 -29.45
CA ASN A 48 -16.13 9.23 -29.68
C ASN A 48 -16.60 9.87 -28.35
N ASP A 49 -17.33 10.99 -28.45
CA ASP A 49 -17.83 11.77 -27.29
C ASP A 49 -18.74 10.96 -26.34
N ASP A 50 -19.32 9.85 -26.82
CA ASP A 50 -20.17 8.94 -26.05
C ASP A 50 -19.39 7.74 -25.47
N TYR A 51 -18.05 7.76 -25.51
CA TYR A 51 -17.15 6.68 -25.07
C TYR A 51 -17.36 5.34 -25.83
N THR A 52 -17.89 5.39 -27.04
CA THR A 52 -17.99 4.22 -27.91
C THR A 52 -16.78 4.17 -28.84
N ILE A 53 -16.33 2.94 -29.14
CA ILE A 53 -15.17 2.69 -30.00
C ILE A 53 -15.41 3.30 -31.38
N ASP A 54 -14.46 4.11 -31.87
CA ASP A 54 -14.46 4.63 -33.23
C ASP A 54 -13.40 3.91 -34.06
N THR A 55 -13.84 3.07 -35.01
CA THR A 55 -12.96 2.37 -35.97
C THR A 55 -12.92 3.05 -37.34
N GLY A 56 -13.62 4.17 -37.54
CA GLY A 56 -13.81 4.86 -38.82
C GLY A 56 -12.84 6.02 -39.08
N ALA A 57 -11.98 6.36 -38.12
CA ALA A 57 -11.00 7.43 -38.25
C ALA A 57 -9.84 7.07 -39.20
N SER A 58 -9.26 8.09 -39.84
CA SER A 58 -8.03 8.02 -40.63
C SER A 58 -6.88 8.59 -39.82
N CYS A 59 -5.91 7.76 -39.42
CA CYS A 59 -4.79 8.19 -38.58
C CYS A 59 -3.44 8.11 -39.31
N THR A 60 -2.54 9.05 -39.02
CA THR A 60 -1.16 9.09 -39.51
C THR A 60 -0.15 9.25 -38.37
N LEU A 61 1.04 8.66 -38.52
CA LEU A 61 2.16 8.73 -37.59
C LEU A 61 3.37 9.44 -38.23
N ASN A 62 3.93 10.40 -37.50
CA ASN A 62 5.19 11.05 -37.80
C ASN A 62 6.18 10.78 -36.66
N VAL A 63 7.41 10.36 -36.98
CA VAL A 63 8.48 10.13 -35.99
C VAL A 63 9.75 10.84 -36.43
N LYS A 64 10.42 11.52 -35.50
CA LYS A 64 11.73 12.15 -35.68
C LYS A 64 12.77 11.46 -34.79
N ASN A 65 13.97 11.30 -35.34
CA ASN A 65 15.15 10.86 -34.62
C ASN A 65 15.51 11.82 -33.47
N SER A 66 16.41 11.38 -32.59
CA SER A 66 16.91 12.18 -31.47
C SER A 66 17.62 13.46 -31.88
N ASP A 67 18.21 13.48 -33.08
CA ASP A 67 18.81 14.68 -33.70
C ASP A 67 17.78 15.61 -34.38
N GLY A 68 16.51 15.21 -34.46
CA GLY A 68 15.42 15.95 -35.10
C GLY A 68 15.22 15.70 -36.60
N THR A 69 15.99 14.81 -37.22
CA THR A 69 15.74 14.34 -38.59
C THR A 69 14.50 13.44 -38.65
N ALA A 70 13.80 13.39 -39.80
CA ALA A 70 12.61 12.55 -39.94
C ALA A 70 12.99 11.06 -40.04
N LEU A 71 12.30 10.21 -39.25
CA LEU A 71 12.42 8.75 -39.28
C LEU A 71 11.22 8.11 -39.98
N ILE A 72 10.01 8.53 -39.63
CA ILE A 72 8.74 8.12 -40.25
C ILE A 72 7.97 9.38 -40.61
N THR A 73 7.35 9.40 -41.79
CA THR A 73 6.58 10.56 -42.26
C THR A 73 5.27 10.13 -42.89
N ASP A 74 4.17 10.73 -42.44
CA ASP A 74 2.78 10.52 -42.90
C ASP A 74 2.38 9.04 -42.99
N GLN A 75 2.86 8.23 -42.04
CA GLN A 75 2.60 6.79 -42.06
C GLN A 75 1.17 6.49 -41.65
N VAL A 76 0.38 5.96 -42.57
CA VAL A 76 -1.01 5.56 -42.30
C VAL A 76 -1.04 4.44 -41.27
N ILE A 77 -1.92 4.58 -40.27
CA ILE A 77 -2.13 3.64 -39.17
C ILE A 77 -3.48 2.95 -39.35
N SER A 78 -3.50 1.62 -39.27
CA SER A 78 -4.73 0.82 -39.37
C SER A 78 -5.40 0.60 -38.01
N SER A 79 -6.74 0.58 -37.99
CA SER A 79 -7.51 0.18 -36.82
C SER A 79 -7.66 -1.34 -36.69
N THR A 80 -7.79 -1.80 -35.45
CA THR A 80 -8.30 -3.12 -35.09
C THR A 80 -9.74 -3.02 -34.60
N ALA A 81 -10.44 -4.16 -34.50
CA ALA A 81 -11.86 -4.22 -34.17
C ALA A 81 -12.22 -3.69 -32.76
N ASP A 82 -11.23 -3.60 -31.87
CA ASP A 82 -11.33 -3.06 -30.51
C ASP A 82 -11.05 -1.55 -30.42
N GLY A 83 -10.84 -0.86 -31.54
CA GLY A 83 -10.62 0.59 -31.58
C GLY A 83 -9.18 1.04 -31.44
N TRP A 84 -8.23 0.11 -31.44
CA TRP A 84 -6.81 0.41 -31.40
C TRP A 84 -6.27 0.77 -32.78
N TYR A 85 -5.58 1.90 -32.87
CA TYR A 85 -4.82 2.32 -34.04
C TYR A 85 -3.34 2.21 -33.71
N GLY A 86 -2.63 1.27 -34.32
CA GLY A 86 -1.20 1.08 -34.06
C GLY A 86 -0.36 0.80 -35.30
N TYR A 87 0.89 1.24 -35.26
CA TYR A 87 1.90 0.98 -36.28
C TYR A 87 3.15 0.39 -35.63
N THR A 88 3.65 -0.70 -36.21
CA THR A 88 4.84 -1.40 -35.74
C THR A 88 5.98 -1.19 -36.72
N PHE A 89 7.14 -0.79 -36.22
CA PHE A 89 8.37 -0.63 -36.99
C PHE A 89 9.58 -1.14 -36.20
N SER A 90 10.62 -1.56 -36.90
CA SER A 90 11.85 -2.01 -36.26
C SER A 90 12.58 -0.84 -35.60
N SER A 91 12.92 -0.99 -34.32
CA SER A 91 13.51 0.08 -33.52
C SER A 91 14.85 0.54 -34.10
N PRO A 92 15.08 1.86 -34.20
CA PRO A 92 16.39 2.41 -34.48
C PRO A 92 17.45 1.94 -33.49
N THR A 93 18.70 1.83 -33.95
CA THR A 93 19.85 1.48 -33.09
C THR A 93 20.46 2.69 -32.39
N THR A 94 20.06 3.91 -32.76
CA THR A 94 20.55 5.14 -32.14
C THR A 94 19.81 5.38 -30.83
N THR A 95 20.55 5.58 -29.75
CA THR A 95 19.97 5.89 -28.45
C THR A 95 19.56 7.37 -28.35
N GLY A 96 18.62 7.64 -27.45
CA GLY A 96 18.11 8.98 -27.16
C GLY A 96 16.60 9.12 -27.34
N TYR A 97 16.14 10.37 -27.23
CA TYR A 97 14.73 10.73 -27.21
C TYR A 97 14.16 10.95 -28.63
N TYR A 98 13.20 10.12 -29.03
CA TYR A 98 12.50 10.18 -30.31
C TYR A 98 11.18 10.93 -30.15
N ARG A 99 10.98 11.95 -30.99
CA ARG A 99 9.73 12.73 -31.00
C ARG A 99 8.75 12.13 -31.98
N SER A 100 7.56 11.77 -31.54
CA SER A 100 6.52 11.29 -32.44
C SER A 100 5.19 11.98 -32.21
N GLU A 101 4.44 12.12 -33.30
CA GLU A 101 3.13 12.74 -33.33
C GLU A 101 2.20 11.83 -34.14
N MET A 102 1.06 11.49 -33.54
CA MET A 102 -0.01 10.74 -34.17
C MET A 102 -1.21 11.66 -34.36
N CYS A 103 -1.68 11.82 -35.59
CA CYS A 103 -2.84 12.64 -35.93
C CYS A 103 -3.95 11.78 -36.51
N CYS A 104 -5.20 12.02 -36.11
CA CYS A 104 -6.38 11.30 -36.56
C CYS A 104 -7.47 12.26 -37.02
N ASP A 105 -8.09 11.94 -38.16
CA ASP A 105 -9.24 12.62 -38.73
C ASP A 105 -10.48 11.71 -38.65
N THR A 106 -11.55 12.18 -38.01
CA THR A 106 -12.84 11.47 -37.97
C THR A 106 -13.99 12.47 -38.15
N ASN A 107 -14.89 12.22 -39.11
CA ASN A 107 -16.10 13.01 -39.34
C ASN A 107 -15.92 14.55 -39.41
N GLY A 108 -14.74 15.04 -39.82
CA GLY A 108 -14.39 16.46 -39.92
C GLY A 108 -13.66 17.04 -38.71
N ASP A 109 -13.49 16.26 -37.63
CA ASP A 109 -12.67 16.60 -36.47
C ASP A 109 -11.24 16.06 -36.62
N HIS A 110 -10.27 16.86 -36.18
CA HIS A 110 -8.84 16.56 -36.28
C HIS A 110 -8.18 16.58 -34.90
N LEU A 111 -7.46 15.52 -34.55
CA LEU A 111 -6.79 15.35 -33.25
C LEU A 111 -5.35 14.90 -33.44
N CYS A 112 -4.39 15.62 -32.87
CA CYS A 112 -2.98 15.20 -32.81
C CYS A 112 -2.52 14.97 -31.37
N ILE A 113 -1.75 13.90 -31.14
CA ILE A 113 -1.24 13.49 -29.84
C ILE A 113 0.26 13.20 -29.94
N ASP A 114 1.03 13.68 -28.97
CA ASP A 114 2.45 13.36 -28.79
C ASP A 114 2.60 11.94 -28.23
N LYS A 115 3.42 11.11 -28.90
CA LYS A 115 3.70 9.72 -28.53
C LYS A 115 5.20 9.44 -28.40
N SER A 116 5.98 10.48 -28.10
CA SER A 116 7.43 10.44 -28.01
C SER A 116 7.93 9.33 -27.08
N PHE A 117 9.06 8.73 -27.41
CA PHE A 117 9.65 7.59 -26.70
C PHE A 117 11.17 7.71 -26.62
N GLU A 118 11.81 6.96 -25.73
CA GLU A 118 13.27 6.97 -25.57
C GLU A 118 13.84 5.57 -25.83
N ILE A 119 14.96 5.51 -26.58
CA ILE A 119 15.75 4.30 -26.78
C ILE A 119 16.99 4.39 -25.90
N ASN A 120 17.12 3.49 -24.94
CA ASN A 120 18.27 3.39 -24.05
C ASN A 120 19.24 2.30 -24.50
N GLU A 121 20.52 2.42 -24.13
CA GLU A 121 21.46 1.31 -24.30
C GLU A 121 20.95 0.11 -23.48
N ALA A 122 21.00 -1.08 -24.08
CA ALA A 122 20.72 -2.30 -23.36
C ALA A 122 21.74 -2.42 -22.22
N VAL A 123 21.26 -2.35 -20.97
CA VAL A 123 22.11 -2.59 -19.80
C VAL A 123 22.60 -4.03 -19.88
N ASP A 124 23.92 -4.17 -20.02
CA ASP A 124 24.70 -5.40 -20.11
C ASP A 124 23.98 -6.66 -19.62
N SER A 125 23.65 -7.55 -20.55
CA SER A 125 23.49 -8.97 -20.20
C SER A 125 24.84 -9.44 -19.65
N SER A 126 24.87 -9.87 -18.38
CA SER A 126 25.97 -10.66 -17.84
C SER A 126 26.41 -11.67 -18.90
N PRO A 127 27.72 -11.75 -19.24
CA PRO A 127 28.17 -12.60 -20.31
C PRO A 127 27.68 -14.03 -20.07
N SER A 128 27.02 -14.61 -21.06
CA SER A 128 26.48 -15.96 -20.92
C SER A 128 27.64 -16.92 -20.69
N THR A 129 27.36 -18.10 -20.13
CA THR A 129 28.36 -19.17 -20.00
C THR A 129 29.03 -19.50 -21.34
N ASN A 130 28.33 -19.29 -22.46
CA ASN A 130 28.88 -19.44 -23.81
C ASN A 130 29.80 -18.29 -24.22
N ASP A 131 29.52 -17.06 -23.81
CA ASP A 131 30.38 -15.89 -24.10
C ASP A 131 31.68 -15.95 -23.30
N ILE A 132 31.60 -16.34 -22.02
CA ILE A 132 32.78 -16.58 -21.18
C ILE A 132 33.58 -17.76 -21.73
N SER A 133 32.91 -18.86 -22.08
CA SER A 133 33.52 -20.04 -22.69
C SER A 133 34.25 -19.68 -23.99
N SER A 134 33.60 -18.99 -24.91
CA SER A 134 34.17 -18.63 -26.21
C SER A 134 35.27 -17.57 -26.10
N ALA A 135 35.21 -16.65 -25.13
CA ALA A 135 36.31 -15.73 -24.84
C ALA A 135 37.52 -16.47 -24.24
N VAL A 136 37.31 -17.39 -23.30
CA VAL A 136 38.37 -18.20 -22.67
C VAL A 136 39.01 -19.17 -23.67
N TRP A 137 38.20 -19.85 -24.49
CA TRP A 137 38.64 -20.78 -25.53
C TRP A 137 39.00 -20.10 -26.85
N GLY A 138 38.75 -18.79 -27.00
CA GLY A 138 39.07 -17.97 -28.17
C GLY A 138 40.35 -17.15 -28.00
N TYR A 139 40.76 -16.84 -26.76
CA TYR A 139 41.97 -16.07 -26.42
C TYR A 139 43.30 -16.66 -26.93
N SER A 140 43.87 -16.11 -28.00
CA SER A 140 45.05 -16.62 -28.72
C SER A 140 46.36 -16.63 -27.92
N GLY A 141 46.41 -15.95 -26.76
CA GLY A 141 47.55 -15.95 -25.84
C GLY A 141 47.55 -17.10 -24.81
N ARG A 142 46.59 -18.03 -24.87
CA ARG A 142 46.51 -19.15 -23.92
C ARG A 142 47.63 -20.17 -24.17
N THR A 143 48.43 -20.44 -23.14
CA THR A 143 49.48 -21.48 -23.13
C THR A 143 48.89 -22.91 -23.03
N LEU A 144 47.74 -23.17 -23.66
CA LEU A 144 47.07 -24.47 -23.69
C LEU A 144 47.26 -25.19 -25.04
N THR A 145 47.79 -24.51 -26.06
CA THR A 145 48.12 -25.11 -27.37
C THR A 145 49.48 -25.81 -27.40
N GLY A 146 50.25 -25.75 -26.31
CA GLY A 146 51.59 -26.35 -26.19
C GLY A 146 51.66 -27.69 -25.44
N PHE A 147 50.52 -28.27 -25.03
CA PHE A 147 50.49 -29.48 -24.20
C PHE A 147 49.87 -30.68 -24.93
N ASN A 148 50.62 -31.25 -25.89
CA ASN A 148 50.33 -32.47 -26.66
C ASN A 148 49.15 -33.33 -26.13
N ASN A 149 49.44 -34.33 -25.28
CA ASN A 149 48.49 -35.38 -24.91
C ASN A 149 47.82 -35.15 -23.55
N ILE A 150 48.10 -34.07 -22.81
CA ILE A 150 47.51 -33.87 -21.47
C ILE A 150 45.98 -33.77 -21.54
N VAL A 151 45.44 -33.13 -22.58
CA VAL A 151 43.99 -33.08 -22.80
C VAL A 151 43.46 -34.51 -23.01
N ALA A 152 44.12 -35.33 -23.84
CA ALA A 152 43.75 -36.72 -24.04
C ALA A 152 43.91 -37.57 -22.75
N ASP A 153 44.94 -37.34 -21.94
CA ASP A 153 45.19 -38.07 -20.68
C ASP A 153 44.15 -37.71 -19.60
N VAL A 154 43.76 -36.44 -19.50
CA VAL A 154 42.67 -35.97 -18.62
C VAL A 154 41.31 -36.51 -19.09
N TRP A 155 41.07 -36.52 -20.40
CA TRP A 155 39.84 -37.04 -21.04
C TRP A 155 39.84 -38.55 -21.29
N SER A 156 40.90 -39.28 -20.97
CA SER A 156 40.95 -40.76 -20.97
C SER A 156 41.11 -41.38 -19.58
N TYR A 157 41.32 -40.56 -18.54
CA TYR A 157 41.35 -41.02 -17.15
C TYR A 157 40.00 -41.60 -16.69
N ALA A 158 39.94 -42.88 -16.35
CA ALA A 158 38.69 -43.61 -16.12
C ALA A 158 37.90 -43.20 -14.85
N THR A 159 38.52 -42.47 -13.91
CA THR A 159 37.95 -42.09 -12.60
C THR A 159 37.92 -40.57 -12.38
N ARG A 160 37.43 -39.81 -13.36
CA ARG A 160 37.20 -38.36 -13.20
C ARG A 160 35.95 -38.12 -12.35
N LYS A 161 36.11 -37.36 -11.27
CA LYS A 161 34.99 -36.79 -10.48
C LYS A 161 34.23 -35.65 -11.18
N LEU A 162 34.67 -35.22 -12.37
CA LEU A 162 34.06 -34.10 -13.11
C LEU A 162 33.07 -34.52 -14.20
N THR A 163 33.09 -35.78 -14.68
CA THR A 163 32.16 -36.26 -15.73
C THR A 163 31.05 -37.17 -15.24
N SER A 164 31.03 -37.54 -13.95
CA SER A 164 29.79 -38.05 -13.35
C SER A 164 28.96 -36.83 -12.95
N GLY A 165 28.13 -36.33 -13.89
CA GLY A 165 27.19 -35.22 -13.70
C GLY A 165 26.14 -35.43 -12.60
N GLU A 166 26.34 -36.41 -11.71
CA GLU A 166 25.42 -36.80 -10.64
C GLU A 166 25.65 -36.07 -9.31
N ASN A 167 26.61 -35.15 -9.18
CA ASN A 167 26.83 -34.46 -7.88
C ASN A 167 27.07 -32.94 -7.87
N ILE A 168 27.21 -32.26 -9.02
CA ILE A 168 27.32 -30.78 -9.03
C ILE A 168 26.00 -30.13 -9.45
N VAL A 169 25.30 -30.71 -10.43
CA VAL A 169 23.98 -30.23 -10.89
C VAL A 169 22.85 -30.70 -9.96
N THR A 170 23.02 -31.83 -9.27
CA THR A 170 22.06 -32.35 -8.29
C THR A 170 22.11 -31.67 -6.92
N THR A 171 23.15 -30.88 -6.64
CA THR A 171 23.22 -30.08 -5.39
C THR A 171 22.64 -28.67 -5.61
N VAL A 172 22.56 -28.20 -6.86
CA VAL A 172 21.87 -26.98 -7.26
C VAL A 172 20.77 -27.36 -8.24
N THR A 173 19.74 -28.04 -7.73
CA THR A 173 18.54 -28.36 -8.53
C THR A 173 17.71 -27.11 -8.76
N SER A 174 16.80 -27.15 -9.75
CA SER A 174 15.74 -26.15 -9.91
C SER A 174 15.02 -25.87 -8.58
N THR A 175 14.86 -26.88 -7.73
CA THR A 175 14.30 -26.77 -6.37
C THR A 175 15.15 -25.91 -5.43
N ASN A 176 16.49 -25.95 -5.48
CA ASN A 176 17.32 -25.05 -4.66
C ASN A 176 17.17 -23.60 -5.12
N ILE A 177 17.12 -23.36 -6.44
CA ILE A 177 16.93 -22.03 -7.02
C ILE A 177 15.52 -21.52 -6.73
N GLU A 178 14.51 -22.38 -6.79
CA GLU A 178 13.12 -22.08 -6.46
C GLU A 178 12.96 -21.78 -4.97
N ASN A 179 13.56 -22.57 -4.08
CA ASN A 179 13.57 -22.31 -2.63
C ASN A 179 14.28 -20.99 -2.29
N ILE A 180 15.39 -20.66 -2.97
CA ILE A 180 16.06 -19.37 -2.81
C ILE A 180 15.18 -18.22 -3.32
N LYS A 181 14.51 -18.40 -4.47
CA LYS A 181 13.56 -17.40 -5.00
C LYS A 181 12.38 -17.21 -4.05
N THR A 182 11.79 -18.28 -3.53
CA THR A 182 10.68 -18.22 -2.56
C THR A 182 11.12 -17.56 -1.28
N THR A 183 12.24 -18.00 -0.68
CA THR A 183 12.80 -17.39 0.54
C THR A 183 13.15 -15.91 0.32
N SER A 184 13.72 -15.56 -0.83
CA SER A 184 14.04 -14.17 -1.20
C SER A 184 12.77 -13.32 -1.37
N ASN A 185 11.72 -13.88 -1.98
CA ASN A 185 10.44 -13.21 -2.15
C ASN A 185 9.73 -13.03 -0.82
N GLU A 186 9.69 -14.05 0.02
CA GLU A 186 9.12 -13.99 1.38
C GLU A 186 9.88 -12.99 2.25
N THR A 187 11.22 -13.00 2.21
CA THR A 187 12.02 -12.02 2.93
C THR A 187 11.74 -10.62 2.42
N ARG A 188 11.67 -10.41 1.09
CA ARG A 188 11.28 -9.12 0.51
C ARG A 188 9.89 -8.68 0.97
N LEU A 189 8.90 -9.57 0.95
CA LEU A 189 7.53 -9.28 1.41
C LEU A 189 7.49 -8.94 2.91
N ILE A 190 8.24 -9.65 3.75
CA ILE A 190 8.35 -9.35 5.18
C ILE A 190 9.03 -8.00 5.40
N LEU A 191 10.09 -7.70 4.65
CA LEU A 191 10.77 -6.40 4.71
C LEU A 191 9.83 -5.27 4.26
N GLU A 192 9.06 -5.47 3.18
CA GLU A 192 8.03 -4.53 2.74
C GLU A 192 6.93 -4.35 3.79
N GLN A 193 6.49 -5.42 4.45
CA GLN A 193 5.51 -5.35 5.55
C GLN A 193 6.06 -4.61 6.77
N LEU A 194 7.34 -4.81 7.10
CA LEU A 194 7.99 -4.13 8.24
C LEU A 194 8.21 -2.65 7.98
N VAL A 195 8.65 -2.29 6.77
CA VAL A 195 8.87 -0.91 6.35
C VAL A 195 7.55 -0.14 6.28
N ASN A 196 6.48 -0.78 5.78
CA ASN A 196 5.17 -0.15 5.64
C ASN A 196 4.26 -0.33 6.87
N LYS A 197 4.78 -0.87 7.97
CA LYS A 197 4.00 -1.01 9.21
C LYS A 197 3.57 0.39 9.69
N PRO A 198 2.28 0.61 10.03
CA PRO A 198 1.79 1.92 10.47
C PRO A 198 2.63 2.45 11.62
N ILE A 199 3.02 3.73 11.50
CA ILE A 199 3.89 4.40 12.47
C ILE A 199 3.17 4.56 13.82
N ILE A 200 1.85 4.79 13.80
CA ILE A 200 0.96 4.88 14.96
C ILE A 200 -0.39 4.23 14.58
N GLU A 201 -1.02 3.45 15.46
CA GLU A 201 -2.41 2.99 15.27
C GLU A 201 -3.39 4.18 15.33
N ASN A 202 -4.35 4.30 14.41
CA ASN A 202 -5.14 5.50 14.11
C ASN A 202 -4.32 6.69 13.55
N SER A 203 -3.20 6.43 12.86
CA SER A 203 -2.49 7.48 12.11
C SER A 203 -3.30 7.95 10.90
N LEU A 204 -3.01 9.16 10.41
CA LEU A 204 -3.62 9.71 9.19
C LEU A 204 -3.46 8.82 7.94
N GLU A 205 -2.55 7.85 7.97
CA GLU A 205 -2.25 6.92 6.89
C GLU A 205 -3.19 5.72 6.84
N GLU A 206 -4.00 5.47 7.89
CA GLU A 206 -5.05 4.45 7.87
C GLU A 206 -6.25 4.83 6.99
N VAL A 207 -6.23 6.00 6.36
CA VAL A 207 -7.22 6.43 5.38
C VAL A 207 -6.89 5.85 4.00
N GLN A 208 -6.59 4.54 3.92
CA GLN A 208 -6.81 3.81 2.68
C GLN A 208 -8.32 3.54 2.56
N ASP A 209 -8.86 3.90 1.39
CA ASP A 209 -10.15 3.45 0.88
C ASP A 209 -11.39 3.73 1.72
N ILE A 210 -11.46 4.89 2.37
CA ILE A 210 -12.75 5.25 2.96
C ILE A 210 -13.74 5.61 1.85
N ASP A 211 -14.68 4.68 1.65
CA ASP A 211 -16.13 4.68 1.34
C ASP A 211 -16.86 6.04 1.27
N LEU A 212 -16.24 7.21 1.40
CA LEU A 212 -16.95 8.49 1.27
C LEU A 212 -17.46 8.72 -0.16
N SER A 213 -16.64 8.42 -1.18
CA SER A 213 -17.07 8.54 -2.58
C SER A 213 -18.19 7.54 -2.88
N GLU A 214 -18.02 6.28 -2.49
CA GLU A 214 -19.02 5.22 -2.66
C GLU A 214 -20.31 5.53 -1.88
N LYS A 215 -20.23 5.91 -0.60
CA LYS A 215 -21.34 6.42 0.20
C LYS A 215 -22.07 7.58 -0.48
N ILE A 216 -21.36 8.54 -1.06
CA ILE A 216 -21.96 9.67 -1.78
C ILE A 216 -22.70 9.18 -3.04
N GLN A 217 -22.07 8.33 -3.85
CA GLN A 217 -22.71 7.80 -5.06
C GLN A 217 -23.94 6.96 -4.74
N THR A 218 -23.84 6.06 -3.77
CA THR A 218 -24.98 5.26 -3.28
C THR A 218 -26.10 6.16 -2.77
N SER A 219 -25.77 7.22 -2.04
CA SER A 219 -26.77 8.18 -1.54
C SER A 219 -27.46 8.95 -2.67
N LYS A 220 -26.75 9.31 -3.74
CA LYS A 220 -27.35 9.93 -4.93
C LYS A 220 -28.30 8.97 -5.64
N THR A 221 -27.89 7.71 -5.79
CA THR A 221 -28.74 6.67 -6.39
C THR A 221 -30.03 6.51 -5.58
N VAL A 222 -29.93 6.34 -4.25
CA VAL A 222 -31.10 6.22 -3.37
C VAL A 222 -31.99 7.46 -3.44
N ALA A 223 -31.42 8.66 -3.47
CA ALA A 223 -32.21 9.89 -3.55
C ALA A 223 -32.90 10.07 -4.92
N ASN A 224 -32.27 9.65 -6.01
CA ASN A 224 -32.89 9.62 -7.34
C ASN A 224 -34.03 8.60 -7.40
N GLU A 225 -33.85 7.42 -6.82
CA GLU A 225 -34.90 6.41 -6.74
C GLU A 225 -36.08 6.87 -5.88
N LEU A 226 -35.83 7.56 -4.76
CA LEU A 226 -36.87 8.20 -3.95
C LEU A 226 -37.65 9.23 -4.77
N TYR A 227 -36.96 10.01 -5.61
CA TYR A 227 -37.61 11.01 -6.45
C TYR A 227 -38.52 10.34 -7.50
N ILE A 228 -38.04 9.27 -8.13
CA ILE A 228 -38.84 8.47 -9.08
C ILE A 228 -40.06 7.86 -8.38
N ASN A 229 -39.89 7.27 -7.20
CA ASN A 229 -41.00 6.72 -6.42
C ASN A 229 -42.00 7.80 -6.02
N LEU A 230 -41.54 9.01 -5.71
CA LEU A 230 -42.41 10.13 -5.34
C LEU A 230 -43.22 10.62 -6.53
N LEU A 231 -42.60 10.73 -7.70
CA LEU A 231 -43.30 11.05 -8.95
C LEU A 231 -44.35 10.00 -9.29
N PHE A 232 -44.03 8.72 -9.15
CA PHE A 232 -45.00 7.65 -9.36
C PHE A 232 -46.19 7.80 -8.40
N LEU A 233 -45.92 7.97 -7.11
CA LEU A 233 -46.94 8.12 -6.07
C LEU A 233 -47.84 9.33 -6.34
N ASP A 234 -47.24 10.47 -6.68
CA ASP A 234 -47.96 11.68 -7.07
C ASP A 234 -48.87 11.41 -8.27
N THR A 235 -48.35 10.83 -9.36
CA THR A 235 -49.15 10.54 -10.56
C THR A 235 -50.32 9.58 -10.29
N THR A 236 -50.13 8.57 -9.45
CA THR A 236 -51.17 7.59 -9.09
C THR A 236 -52.26 8.22 -8.25
N ILE A 237 -51.90 9.05 -7.26
CA ILE A 237 -52.85 9.79 -6.44
C ILE A 237 -53.59 10.83 -7.29
N ASP A 238 -52.89 11.56 -8.13
CA ASP A 238 -53.47 12.60 -9.00
C ASP A 238 -54.46 12.02 -10.02
N LYS A 239 -54.11 10.91 -10.65
CA LYS A 239 -54.99 10.21 -11.60
C LYS A 239 -56.24 9.72 -10.88
N THR A 240 -56.08 9.10 -9.71
CA THR A 240 -57.19 8.62 -8.88
C THR A 240 -58.10 9.76 -8.42
N ASN A 241 -57.52 10.91 -8.06
CA ASN A 241 -58.25 12.14 -7.71
C ASN A 241 -59.04 12.71 -8.90
N LYS A 242 -58.43 12.77 -10.10
CA LYS A 242 -59.05 13.30 -11.32
C LYS A 242 -60.19 12.42 -11.82
N ASP A 243 -60.01 11.11 -11.77
CA ASP A 243 -60.96 10.13 -12.28
C ASP A 243 -61.83 9.48 -11.18
N TRP A 244 -61.83 10.01 -9.95
CA TRP A 244 -62.57 9.48 -8.79
C TRP A 244 -64.03 9.11 -9.06
N VAL A 245 -64.72 9.95 -9.83
CA VAL A 245 -66.13 9.73 -10.20
C VAL A 245 -66.26 8.61 -11.24
N LYS A 246 -65.29 8.46 -12.14
CA LYS A 246 -65.28 7.49 -13.25
C LYS A 246 -64.84 6.09 -12.81
N LEU A 247 -63.86 6.00 -11.92
CA LEU A 247 -63.31 4.74 -11.42
C LEU A 247 -64.30 4.02 -10.52
N THR A 248 -64.32 2.69 -10.56
CA THR A 248 -65.04 1.86 -9.60
C THR A 248 -64.33 1.81 -8.25
N ASP A 249 -65.05 1.46 -7.19
CA ASP A 249 -64.48 1.31 -5.84
C ASP A 249 -63.30 0.33 -5.84
N ARG A 250 -63.39 -0.75 -6.62
CA ARG A 250 -62.31 -1.72 -6.80
C ARG A 250 -61.08 -1.11 -7.48
N GLU A 251 -61.25 -0.40 -8.59
CA GLU A 251 -60.12 0.23 -9.29
C GLU A 251 -59.40 1.28 -8.42
N ILE A 252 -60.16 2.00 -7.58
CA ILE A 252 -59.55 2.92 -6.61
C ILE A 252 -58.76 2.15 -5.55
N LEU A 253 -59.32 1.07 -4.99
CA LEU A 253 -58.61 0.23 -4.03
C LEU A 253 -57.33 -0.37 -4.63
N ASP A 254 -57.36 -0.80 -5.88
CA ASP A 254 -56.18 -1.34 -6.59
C ASP A 254 -55.09 -0.26 -6.74
N ASN A 255 -55.45 0.95 -7.19
CA ASN A 255 -54.50 2.07 -7.31
C ASN A 255 -53.91 2.48 -5.94
N LEU A 256 -54.72 2.47 -4.88
CA LEU A 256 -54.26 2.80 -3.52
C LEU A 256 -53.36 1.70 -2.95
N SER A 257 -53.61 0.43 -3.28
CA SER A 257 -52.74 -0.68 -2.90
C SER A 257 -51.37 -0.56 -3.58
N GLU A 258 -51.33 -0.29 -4.89
CA GLU A 258 -50.08 -0.07 -5.62
C GLU A 258 -49.26 1.09 -5.04
N ALA A 259 -49.93 2.19 -4.68
CA ALA A 259 -49.30 3.31 -4.00
C ALA A 259 -48.72 2.92 -2.62
N LYS A 260 -49.46 2.14 -1.82
CA LYS A 260 -49.01 1.69 -0.49
C LYS A 260 -47.88 0.65 -0.58
N ASP A 261 -47.87 -0.22 -1.58
CA ASP A 261 -46.82 -1.22 -1.78
C ASP A 261 -45.46 -0.55 -2.03
N ILE A 262 -45.44 0.57 -2.75
CA ILE A 262 -44.22 1.38 -2.97
C ILE A 262 -43.79 2.08 -1.69
N ILE A 263 -44.75 2.58 -0.90
CA ILE A 263 -44.46 3.23 0.38
C ILE A 263 -43.82 2.24 1.36
N GLY A 264 -44.37 1.04 1.46
CA GLY A 264 -43.94 -0.01 2.39
C GLY A 264 -44.37 0.23 3.84
N ASP A 265 -43.65 -0.40 4.76
CA ASP A 265 -43.88 -0.31 6.21
C ASP A 265 -42.86 0.62 6.89
N GLU A 266 -43.28 1.32 7.94
CA GLU A 266 -42.39 2.20 8.71
C GLU A 266 -41.20 1.45 9.34
N SER A 267 -41.38 0.15 9.59
CA SER A 267 -40.34 -0.74 10.14
C SER A 267 -39.39 -1.33 9.10
N ASP A 268 -39.55 -0.99 7.82
CA ASP A 268 -38.68 -1.48 6.76
C ASP A 268 -37.22 -1.07 6.99
N SER A 269 -36.31 -2.05 6.85
CA SER A 269 -34.87 -1.84 7.02
C SER A 269 -34.28 -0.99 5.88
N THR A 270 -33.06 -0.48 6.10
CA THR A 270 -32.30 0.31 5.10
C THR A 270 -32.00 -0.44 3.80
N SER A 271 -32.14 -1.77 3.80
CA SER A 271 -31.98 -2.63 2.63
C SER A 271 -33.28 -2.86 1.85
N SER A 272 -34.42 -2.38 2.35
CA SER A 272 -35.71 -2.52 1.66
C SER A 272 -35.79 -1.54 0.48
N ASN A 273 -36.39 -2.00 -0.62
CA ASN A 273 -36.63 -1.16 -1.81
C ASN A 273 -37.85 -0.23 -1.65
N SER A 274 -38.54 -0.28 -0.49
CA SER A 274 -39.66 0.60 -0.20
C SER A 274 -39.22 2.05 0.02
N PHE A 275 -40.18 2.96 -0.02
CA PHE A 275 -39.95 4.37 0.28
C PHE A 275 -39.40 4.55 1.71
N PHE A 276 -39.98 3.87 2.70
CA PHE A 276 -39.48 3.91 4.08
C PHE A 276 -38.07 3.32 4.22
N GLY A 277 -37.77 2.21 3.56
CA GLY A 277 -36.42 1.61 3.59
C GLY A 277 -35.35 2.58 3.07
N LYS A 278 -35.62 3.23 1.93
CA LYS A 278 -34.71 4.21 1.31
C LYS A 278 -34.58 5.50 2.13
N ILE A 279 -35.66 5.98 2.76
CA ILE A 279 -35.59 7.10 3.71
C ILE A 279 -34.71 6.72 4.90
N ASN A 280 -34.93 5.53 5.48
CA ASN A 280 -34.17 5.06 6.62
C ASN A 280 -32.67 4.94 6.28
N PHE A 281 -32.34 4.47 5.07
CA PHE A 281 -30.96 4.49 4.58
C PHE A 281 -30.36 5.91 4.63
N LEU A 282 -31.03 6.92 4.07
CA LEU A 282 -30.49 8.29 4.05
C LEU A 282 -30.39 8.91 5.45
N ARG A 283 -31.34 8.62 6.32
CA ARG A 283 -31.35 9.06 7.73
C ARG A 283 -30.17 8.50 8.51
N ASP A 284 -29.92 7.20 8.38
CA ASP A 284 -28.83 6.53 9.10
C ASP A 284 -27.46 6.92 8.53
N THR A 285 -27.39 7.11 7.21
CA THR A 285 -26.16 7.42 6.48
C THR A 285 -25.65 8.84 6.78
N TRP A 286 -26.55 9.83 6.84
CA TRP A 286 -26.15 11.25 6.94
C TRP A 286 -26.62 11.96 8.20
N GLY A 287 -27.61 11.43 8.93
CA GLY A 287 -28.14 12.07 10.14
C GLY A 287 -28.72 13.47 9.90
N LEU A 288 -29.33 13.70 8.73
CA LEU A 288 -29.92 14.98 8.34
C LEU A 288 -31.33 15.14 8.91
N LYS A 289 -31.64 16.32 9.45
CA LYS A 289 -32.99 16.66 9.93
C LYS A 289 -34.05 16.53 8.83
N GLU A 290 -33.69 16.86 7.60
CA GLU A 290 -34.56 16.72 6.42
C GLU A 290 -34.95 15.27 6.16
N GLY A 291 -34.11 14.30 6.54
CA GLY A 291 -34.47 12.88 6.45
C GLY A 291 -35.58 12.51 7.43
N ASP A 292 -35.55 13.05 8.65
CA ASP A 292 -36.62 12.87 9.65
C ASP A 292 -37.91 13.59 9.21
N GLU A 293 -37.79 14.79 8.63
CA GLU A 293 -38.95 15.53 8.10
C GLU A 293 -39.61 14.78 6.93
N LEU A 294 -38.81 14.24 6.00
CA LEU A 294 -39.32 13.44 4.88
C LEU A 294 -40.05 12.18 5.37
N HIS A 295 -39.51 11.52 6.40
CA HIS A 295 -40.12 10.34 7.02
C HIS A 295 -41.54 10.64 7.52
N GLU A 296 -41.72 11.75 8.25
CA GLU A 296 -43.03 12.13 8.80
C GLU A 296 -44.05 12.50 7.72
N GLU A 297 -43.62 13.15 6.63
CA GLU A 297 -44.50 13.48 5.50
C GLU A 297 -44.99 12.21 4.77
N ILE A 298 -44.11 11.24 4.52
CA ILE A 298 -44.48 9.96 3.91
C ILE A 298 -45.39 9.14 4.82
N LYS A 299 -45.17 9.19 6.13
CA LYS A 299 -46.07 8.60 7.11
C LYS A 299 -47.47 9.22 7.08
N ALA A 300 -47.57 10.54 6.96
CA ALA A 300 -48.85 11.22 6.81
C ALA A 300 -49.58 10.78 5.52
N ILE A 301 -48.87 10.60 4.41
CA ILE A 301 -49.43 10.07 3.17
C ILE A 301 -49.94 8.64 3.37
N ASN A 302 -49.11 7.74 3.95
CA ASN A 302 -49.50 6.34 4.16
C ASN A 302 -50.78 6.21 5.02
N ASN A 303 -50.89 7.02 6.06
CA ASN A 303 -52.06 7.08 6.93
C ASN A 303 -53.30 7.58 6.18
N SER A 304 -53.17 8.63 5.38
CA SER A 304 -54.26 9.17 4.56
C SER A 304 -54.76 8.12 3.56
N LEU A 305 -53.86 7.44 2.84
CA LEU A 305 -54.23 6.37 1.91
C LEU A 305 -54.91 5.20 2.63
N GLY A 306 -54.39 4.79 3.80
CA GLY A 306 -55.00 3.73 4.62
C GLY A 306 -56.41 4.07 5.11
N PHE A 307 -56.64 5.33 5.50
CA PHE A 307 -57.97 5.81 5.87
C PHE A 307 -58.94 5.77 4.68
N VAL A 308 -58.49 6.24 3.51
CA VAL A 308 -59.30 6.23 2.28
C VAL A 308 -59.66 4.79 1.89
N GLN A 309 -58.69 3.89 1.88
CA GLN A 309 -58.86 2.47 1.53
C GLN A 309 -59.86 1.79 2.47
N SER A 310 -59.72 1.99 3.78
CA SER A 310 -60.63 1.42 4.80
C SER A 310 -62.05 1.97 4.66
N GLY A 311 -62.19 3.26 4.34
CA GLY A 311 -63.48 3.92 4.13
C GLY A 311 -64.21 3.37 2.90
N ILE A 312 -63.51 3.23 1.76
CA ILE A 312 -64.09 2.64 0.54
C ILE A 312 -64.54 1.20 0.81
N ALA A 313 -63.72 0.40 1.48
CA ALA A 313 -64.07 -0.99 1.80
C ALA A 313 -65.31 -1.10 2.72
N SER A 314 -65.55 -0.10 3.58
CA SER A 314 -66.63 -0.13 4.57
C SER A 314 -67.95 0.42 4.05
N TYR A 315 -67.93 1.55 3.33
CA TYR A 315 -69.14 2.28 2.93
C TYR A 315 -69.07 2.89 1.52
N GLY A 316 -68.05 2.53 0.73
CA GLY A 316 -67.88 2.99 -0.65
C GLY A 316 -67.38 4.43 -0.77
N LYS A 317 -67.28 4.91 -2.01
CA LYS A 317 -66.76 6.25 -2.33
C LYS A 317 -67.60 7.37 -1.70
N SER A 318 -66.94 8.39 -1.16
CA SER A 318 -67.59 9.59 -0.62
C SER A 318 -66.79 10.87 -0.87
N ASN A 319 -67.45 12.03 -0.79
CA ASN A 319 -66.79 13.33 -0.89
C ASN A 319 -65.80 13.58 0.26
N ALA A 320 -66.03 12.99 1.43
CA ALA A 320 -65.11 13.09 2.57
C ALA A 320 -63.80 12.34 2.28
N LEU A 321 -63.89 11.13 1.70
CA LEU A 321 -62.73 10.34 1.31
C LEU A 321 -61.94 11.00 0.15
N LEU A 322 -62.64 11.59 -0.82
CA LEU A 322 -61.98 12.39 -1.86
C LEU A 322 -61.26 13.62 -1.29
N LYS A 323 -61.82 14.28 -0.28
CA LYS A 323 -61.17 15.42 0.38
C LYS A 323 -59.90 14.97 1.10
N GLU A 324 -59.93 13.82 1.77
CA GLU A 324 -58.77 13.23 2.43
C GLU A 324 -57.67 12.87 1.41
N LEU A 325 -58.04 12.19 0.31
CA LEU A 325 -57.09 11.86 -0.77
C LEU A 325 -56.50 13.10 -1.46
N ARG A 326 -57.24 14.22 -1.52
CA ARG A 326 -56.68 15.50 -1.98
C ARG A 326 -55.75 16.15 -0.97
N GLY A 327 -55.97 15.88 0.33
CA GLY A 327 -55.09 16.33 1.40
C GLY A 327 -53.70 15.70 1.29
N SER A 328 -53.61 14.44 0.86
CA SER A 328 -52.31 13.75 0.73
C SER A 328 -51.39 14.37 -0.33
N SER A 329 -51.94 14.98 -1.39
CA SER A 329 -51.17 15.72 -2.40
C SER A 329 -50.36 16.91 -1.81
N VAL A 330 -50.80 17.48 -0.68
CA VAL A 330 -50.05 18.54 0.01
C VAL A 330 -48.77 17.98 0.61
N TYR A 331 -48.85 16.84 1.29
CA TYR A 331 -47.69 16.15 1.86
C TYR A 331 -46.71 15.68 0.77
N LEU A 332 -47.21 15.29 -0.42
CA LEU A 332 -46.36 14.95 -1.57
C LEU A 332 -45.54 16.14 -2.05
N THR A 333 -46.17 17.30 -2.20
CA THR A 333 -45.47 18.54 -2.62
C THR A 333 -44.43 18.96 -1.59
N THR A 334 -44.71 18.78 -0.29
CA THR A 334 -43.75 19.05 0.78
C THR A 334 -42.59 18.06 0.74
N SER A 335 -42.89 16.77 0.56
CA SER A 335 -41.89 15.70 0.41
C SER A 335 -40.92 15.96 -0.74
N GLU A 336 -41.41 16.45 -1.88
CA GLU A 336 -40.59 16.80 -3.04
C GLU A 336 -39.57 17.90 -2.70
N LYS A 337 -40.02 18.95 -2.01
CA LYS A 337 -39.15 20.05 -1.58
C LYS A 337 -38.09 19.57 -0.60
N ILE A 338 -38.46 18.71 0.36
CA ILE A 338 -37.52 18.15 1.33
C ILE A 338 -36.49 17.27 0.62
N LEU A 339 -36.92 16.41 -0.31
CA LEU A 339 -36.02 15.56 -1.08
C LEU A 339 -35.05 16.38 -1.95
N SER A 340 -35.51 17.50 -2.52
CA SER A 340 -34.65 18.45 -3.22
C SER A 340 -33.56 19.04 -2.31
N LEU A 341 -33.91 19.39 -1.06
CA LEU A 341 -32.94 19.85 -0.05
C LEU A 341 -31.93 18.75 0.32
N ILE A 342 -32.38 17.50 0.48
CA ILE A 342 -31.49 16.35 0.74
C ILE A 342 -30.50 16.18 -0.43
N ASN A 343 -30.99 16.19 -1.67
CA ASN A 343 -30.14 16.09 -2.87
C ASN A 343 -29.11 17.22 -2.96
N LYS A 344 -29.52 18.45 -2.62
CA LYS A 344 -28.60 19.58 -2.54
C LYS A 344 -27.49 19.33 -1.52
N LYS A 345 -27.81 18.85 -0.31
CA LYS A 345 -26.82 18.56 0.73
C LYS A 345 -25.86 17.43 0.35
N ILE A 346 -26.35 16.37 -0.31
CA ILE A 346 -25.50 15.29 -0.83
C ILE A 346 -24.51 15.86 -1.87
N SER A 347 -24.97 16.74 -2.74
CA SER A 347 -24.13 17.40 -3.75
C SER A 347 -23.10 18.36 -3.13
N GLU A 348 -23.48 19.10 -2.08
CA GLU A 348 -22.54 19.92 -1.30
C GLU A 348 -21.45 19.06 -0.64
N ASN A 349 -21.81 17.88 -0.12
CA ASN A 349 -20.85 16.94 0.46
C ASN A 349 -19.88 16.37 -0.59
N GLU A 350 -20.35 16.10 -1.81
CA GLU A 350 -19.46 15.72 -2.93
C GLU A 350 -18.46 16.83 -3.26
N ALA A 351 -18.93 18.06 -3.42
CA ALA A 351 -18.06 19.19 -3.68
C ALA A 351 -17.01 19.38 -2.56
N ASN A 352 -17.44 19.26 -1.30
CA ASN A 352 -16.53 19.33 -0.16
C ASN A 352 -15.52 18.17 -0.16
N SER A 353 -15.93 16.96 -0.53
CA SER A 353 -15.03 15.80 -0.63
C SER A 353 -13.92 16.05 -1.66
N LEU A 354 -14.27 16.57 -2.83
CA LEU A 354 -13.31 16.92 -3.88
C LEU A 354 -12.36 18.04 -3.43
N LEU A 355 -12.86 19.06 -2.74
CA LEU A 355 -12.02 20.12 -2.18
C LEU A 355 -11.06 19.58 -1.11
N ILE A 356 -11.50 18.64 -0.27
CA ILE A 356 -10.63 17.97 0.71
C ILE A 356 -9.48 17.26 -0.02
N GLU A 357 -9.78 16.48 -1.06
CA GLU A 357 -8.77 15.75 -1.85
C GLU A 357 -7.78 16.69 -2.53
N ASN A 358 -8.27 17.74 -3.18
CA ASN A 358 -7.42 18.76 -3.81
C ASN A 358 -6.50 19.45 -2.78
N ASN A 359 -7.01 19.78 -1.60
CA ASN A 359 -6.23 20.40 -0.54
C ASN A 359 -5.22 19.43 0.08
N LEU A 360 -5.53 18.13 0.16
CA LEU A 360 -4.56 17.10 0.54
C LEU A 360 -3.42 17.00 -0.48
N ILE A 361 -3.74 17.01 -1.79
CA ILE A 361 -2.74 17.04 -2.86
C ILE A 361 -1.89 18.32 -2.78
N ALA A 362 -2.51 19.48 -2.60
CA ALA A 362 -1.80 20.75 -2.45
C ALA A 362 -0.83 20.71 -1.26
N SER A 363 -1.27 20.16 -0.11
CA SER A 363 -0.41 19.98 1.07
C SER A 363 0.78 19.04 0.80
N ASN A 364 0.57 17.94 0.04
CA ASN A 364 1.64 17.04 -0.37
C ASN A 364 2.64 17.75 -1.27
N ASN A 365 2.16 18.55 -2.24
CA ASN A 365 3.02 19.30 -3.15
C ASN A 365 3.88 20.33 -2.40
N ILE A 366 3.32 21.00 -1.39
CA ILE A 366 4.07 21.91 -0.51
C ILE A 366 5.17 21.15 0.23
N LEU A 367 4.87 19.98 0.81
CA LEU A 367 5.85 19.17 1.53
C LEU A 367 6.93 18.60 0.60
N ASN A 368 6.57 18.06 -0.56
CA ASN A 368 7.53 17.49 -1.51
C ASN A 368 8.51 18.53 -2.07
N SER A 369 8.07 19.79 -2.15
CA SER A 369 8.91 20.92 -2.61
C SER A 369 9.44 21.79 -1.46
N TRP A 370 9.49 21.26 -0.23
CA TRP A 370 9.88 22.02 0.95
C TRP A 370 11.32 22.53 0.88
N ASN A 371 12.26 21.66 0.48
CA ASN A 371 13.68 21.97 0.44
C ASN A 371 14.12 22.69 -0.84
N SER A 372 13.25 22.75 -1.87
CA SER A 372 13.56 23.37 -3.18
C SER A 372 13.00 24.78 -3.34
N ASN A 373 12.04 25.19 -2.51
CA ASN A 373 11.39 26.51 -2.58
C ASN A 373 11.97 27.49 -1.56
N SER A 374 11.80 28.79 -1.82
CA SER A 374 12.12 29.81 -0.82
C SER A 374 11.11 29.77 0.34
N TYR A 375 11.53 30.17 1.54
CA TYR A 375 10.65 30.24 2.71
C TYR A 375 9.41 31.11 2.45
N LEU A 376 9.55 32.21 1.69
CA LEU A 376 8.43 33.11 1.39
C LEU A 376 7.40 32.44 0.47
N ASP A 377 7.85 31.70 -0.54
CA ASP A 377 6.97 30.97 -1.45
C ASP A 377 6.21 29.87 -0.71
N VAL A 378 6.90 29.10 0.13
CA VAL A 378 6.28 28.08 0.98
C VAL A 378 5.26 28.75 1.91
N LYS A 379 5.63 29.85 2.57
CA LYS A 379 4.73 30.56 3.48
C LYS A 379 3.45 31.02 2.77
N ASN A 380 3.55 31.61 1.58
CA ASN A 380 2.37 32.07 0.83
C ASN A 380 1.46 30.90 0.47
N LYS A 381 2.02 29.79 -0.06
CA LYS A 381 1.25 28.57 -0.36
C LYS A 381 0.57 27.99 0.89
N VAL A 382 1.23 28.05 2.05
CA VAL A 382 0.65 27.61 3.33
C VAL A 382 -0.47 28.54 3.78
N ASP A 383 -0.32 29.86 3.63
CA ASP A 383 -1.36 30.82 3.99
C ASP A 383 -2.61 30.64 3.09
N ASP A 384 -2.43 30.41 1.79
CA ASP A 384 -3.52 30.06 0.87
C ASP A 384 -4.21 28.76 1.30
N LEU A 385 -3.43 27.70 1.57
CA LEU A 385 -3.96 26.43 2.04
C LEU A 385 -4.74 26.57 3.37
N ILE A 386 -4.30 27.44 4.29
CA ILE A 386 -5.04 27.71 5.53
C ILE A 386 -6.43 28.25 5.22
N LEU A 387 -6.55 29.20 4.29
CA LEU A 387 -7.84 29.78 3.92
C LEU A 387 -8.75 28.72 3.31
N ASP A 388 -8.23 27.94 2.37
CA ASP A 388 -8.99 26.90 1.65
C ASP A 388 -9.48 25.80 2.60
N VAL A 389 -8.62 25.32 3.51
CA VAL A 389 -8.96 24.29 4.48
C VAL A 389 -9.98 24.80 5.51
N LEU A 390 -9.82 26.04 5.98
CA LEU A 390 -10.75 26.61 6.97
C LEU A 390 -12.13 26.91 6.35
N ALA A 391 -12.20 27.23 5.05
CA ALA A 391 -13.47 27.46 4.36
C ALA A 391 -14.37 26.22 4.33
N ILE A 392 -13.78 25.02 4.23
CA ILE A 392 -14.50 23.75 4.19
C ILE A 392 -14.60 23.05 5.56
N ASN A 393 -13.96 23.59 6.59
CA ASN A 393 -13.85 22.93 7.89
C ASN A 393 -15.20 22.84 8.64
N LYS A 394 -15.55 21.63 9.05
CA LYS A 394 -16.70 21.28 9.90
C LYS A 394 -16.28 20.83 11.31
N VAL A 395 -14.99 20.58 11.56
CA VAL A 395 -14.49 20.25 12.90
C VAL A 395 -14.65 21.47 13.83
N PRO A 396 -15.37 21.36 14.94
CA PRO A 396 -15.49 22.43 15.93
C PRO A 396 -14.11 22.91 16.39
N LYS A 397 -13.90 24.23 16.46
CA LYS A 397 -12.62 24.84 16.84
C LYS A 397 -11.40 24.26 16.09
N GLY A 398 -11.57 23.83 14.84
CA GLY A 398 -10.50 23.21 14.04
C GLY A 398 -9.21 24.03 13.90
N LYS A 399 -9.29 25.36 14.07
CA LYS A 399 -8.13 26.25 14.12
C LYS A 399 -7.09 25.86 15.19
N LEU A 400 -7.49 25.20 16.27
CA LEU A 400 -6.57 24.70 17.31
C LEU A 400 -5.51 23.74 16.75
N VAL A 401 -5.80 23.09 15.62
CA VAL A 401 -4.89 22.14 14.97
C VAL A 401 -3.64 22.85 14.42
N ILE A 402 -3.79 24.09 13.94
CA ILE A 402 -2.70 24.87 13.32
C ILE A 402 -1.96 25.78 14.31
N GLU A 403 -2.32 25.76 15.59
CA GLU A 403 -1.61 26.48 16.64
C GLU A 403 -0.32 25.73 17.01
N SER A 404 0.82 26.43 16.95
CA SER A 404 2.10 25.83 17.33
C SER A 404 2.16 25.66 18.84
N SER A 405 2.46 24.44 19.28
CA SER A 405 2.55 24.01 20.67
C SER A 405 3.85 24.42 21.36
N PHE A 406 4.92 24.69 20.60
CA PHE A 406 6.26 24.95 21.16
C PHE A 406 6.83 26.30 20.71
N ASN A 407 7.29 27.09 21.69
CA ASN A 407 7.93 28.38 21.43
C ASN A 407 9.38 28.24 20.91
N ASN A 408 10.08 27.18 21.34
CA ASN A 408 11.51 26.96 21.12
C ASN A 408 11.86 26.15 19.84
N ILE A 409 10.99 26.11 18.85
CA ILE A 409 11.27 25.48 17.53
C ILE A 409 11.45 26.55 16.44
N SER A 410 12.23 26.25 15.41
CA SER A 410 12.52 27.18 14.32
C SER A 410 11.26 27.60 13.56
N LEU A 411 11.30 28.78 12.92
CA LEU A 411 10.18 29.27 12.09
C LEU A 411 9.83 28.30 10.95
N ASP A 412 10.84 27.69 10.34
CA ASP A 412 10.65 26.65 9.32
C ASP A 412 9.86 25.45 9.86
N LYS A 413 10.26 24.90 11.03
CA LYS A 413 9.53 23.80 11.67
C LYS A 413 8.11 24.19 12.07
N LYS A 414 7.90 25.42 12.56
CA LYS A 414 6.56 25.94 12.86
C LYS A 414 5.68 25.98 11.62
N LEU A 415 6.23 26.42 10.48
CA LEU A 415 5.50 26.47 9.22
C LEU A 415 5.18 25.06 8.72
N LYS A 416 6.12 24.11 8.83
CA LYS A 416 5.90 22.70 8.47
C LYS A 416 4.81 22.06 9.33
N ASN A 417 4.84 22.29 10.63
CA ASN A 417 3.84 21.79 11.57
C ASN A 417 2.44 22.33 11.26
N LYS A 418 2.31 23.57 10.74
CA LYS A 418 1.01 24.07 10.25
C LYS A 418 0.49 23.22 9.10
N VAL A 419 1.33 22.84 8.14
CA VAL A 419 0.92 21.98 7.01
C VAL A 419 0.51 20.59 7.50
N LEU A 420 1.28 19.99 8.40
CA LEU A 420 0.96 18.70 9.01
C LEU A 420 -0.36 18.76 9.80
N GLY A 421 -0.60 19.85 10.53
CA GLY A 421 -1.87 20.12 11.19
C GLY A 421 -3.04 20.30 10.19
N LEU A 422 -2.86 21.06 9.11
CA LEU A 422 -3.90 21.23 8.08
C LEU A 422 -4.29 19.90 7.45
N ARG A 423 -3.31 19.02 7.20
CA ARG A 423 -3.57 17.64 6.75
C ARG A 423 -4.40 16.88 7.76
N ALA A 424 -4.02 16.91 9.04
CA ALA A 424 -4.80 16.28 10.11
C ALA A 424 -6.24 16.80 10.15
N LEU A 425 -6.43 18.11 9.95
CA LEU A 425 -7.74 18.74 9.90
C LEU A 425 -8.56 18.29 8.68
N LEU A 426 -7.93 18.14 7.50
CA LEU A 426 -8.58 17.62 6.30
C LEU A 426 -9.06 16.17 6.49
N PHE A 427 -8.22 15.30 7.05
CA PHE A 427 -8.61 13.92 7.38
C PHE A 427 -9.70 13.86 8.44
N ALA A 428 -9.62 14.72 9.47
CA ALA A 428 -10.66 14.88 10.47
C ALA A 428 -12.01 15.27 9.85
N ASN A 429 -12.01 16.21 8.90
CA ASN A 429 -13.21 16.58 8.15
C ASN A 429 -13.76 15.40 7.33
N LYS A 430 -12.89 14.67 6.62
CA LYS A 430 -13.29 13.46 5.87
C LYS A 430 -13.97 12.47 6.81
N LYS A 431 -13.34 12.14 7.95
CA LYS A 431 -13.86 11.18 8.94
C LYS A 431 -15.18 11.63 9.57
N LEU A 432 -15.39 12.93 9.79
CA LEU A 432 -16.70 13.46 10.23
C LEU A 432 -17.80 13.24 9.18
N MET A 433 -17.48 13.37 7.88
CA MET A 433 -18.46 13.13 6.81
C MET A 433 -18.84 11.64 6.70
N ILE A 434 -17.90 10.75 7.01
CA ILE A 434 -18.11 9.30 6.98
C ILE A 434 -18.94 8.85 8.18
N ASN A 435 -18.55 9.21 9.40
CA ASN A 435 -19.15 8.67 10.61
C ASN A 435 -20.32 9.51 11.17
N GLY A 436 -20.64 10.63 10.53
CA GLY A 436 -21.68 11.56 10.96
C GLY A 436 -21.34 12.32 12.26
N SER A 437 -22.24 13.22 12.68
CA SER A 437 -22.01 14.15 13.79
C SER A 437 -22.13 13.56 15.20
N LYS A 438 -22.42 12.25 15.32
CA LYS A 438 -22.69 11.60 16.62
C LYS A 438 -21.49 10.84 17.20
N THR A 439 -20.52 10.47 16.35
CA THR A 439 -19.36 9.69 16.77
C THR A 439 -18.23 10.60 17.20
N VAL A 440 -17.57 10.23 18.30
CA VAL A 440 -16.37 10.92 18.75
C VAL A 440 -15.28 10.77 17.69
N LEU A 441 -14.59 11.87 17.40
CA LEU A 441 -13.51 11.89 16.44
C LEU A 441 -12.16 11.93 17.17
N ILE A 442 -11.29 10.97 16.83
CA ILE A 442 -9.89 10.91 17.23
C ILE A 442 -9.03 10.87 15.95
N ALA A 443 -8.05 11.76 15.86
CA ALA A 443 -7.08 11.82 14.77
C ALA A 443 -5.68 12.15 15.31
N ASN A 444 -4.68 11.35 14.96
CA ASN A 444 -3.28 11.51 15.38
C ASN A 444 -2.42 11.98 14.21
N TRP A 445 -1.49 12.90 14.44
CA TRP A 445 -0.46 13.27 13.47
C TRP A 445 0.87 13.61 14.15
N LEU A 446 1.94 13.63 13.37
CA LEU A 446 3.28 13.96 13.86
C LEU A 446 3.64 15.41 13.55
N GLU A 447 4.35 16.04 14.47
CA GLU A 447 4.93 17.38 14.33
C GLU A 447 6.45 17.34 14.60
N GLU A 448 7.18 18.27 13.98
CA GLU A 448 8.61 18.50 14.17
C GLU A 448 8.90 19.19 15.53
N GLY A 449 10.04 18.85 16.14
CA GLY A 449 10.50 19.48 17.40
C GLY A 449 10.87 18.49 18.51
N SER A 450 11.62 17.43 18.16
CA SER A 450 11.67 16.15 18.88
C SER A 450 10.29 15.50 18.80
N LEU A 451 10.15 14.44 18.00
CA LEU A 451 8.88 13.92 17.47
C LEU A 451 7.69 14.15 18.42
N VAL A 452 6.73 14.96 17.97
CA VAL A 452 5.53 15.28 18.74
C VAL A 452 4.37 14.52 18.14
N ILE A 453 3.81 13.59 18.89
CA ILE A 453 2.54 12.97 18.56
C ILE A 453 1.44 13.90 19.09
N LYS A 454 0.68 14.49 18.18
CA LYS A 454 -0.46 15.34 18.53
C LYS A 454 -1.75 14.63 18.14
N THR A 455 -2.68 14.62 19.08
CA THR A 455 -3.98 13.99 18.91
C THR A 455 -5.07 15.05 18.99
N LEU A 456 -5.96 15.05 18.02
CA LEU A 456 -7.20 15.81 18.02
C LEU A 456 -8.31 14.92 18.57
N ILE A 457 -8.93 15.34 19.66
CA ILE A 457 -10.14 14.71 20.21
C ILE A 457 -11.30 15.70 20.09
N THR A 458 -12.40 15.27 19.47
CA THR A 458 -13.54 16.13 19.18
C THR A 458 -14.84 15.41 19.52
N ASN A 459 -15.72 16.10 20.25
CA ASN A 459 -17.13 15.76 20.38
C ASN A 459 -17.93 16.57 19.34
N PRO A 460 -18.37 15.98 18.22
CA PRO A 460 -19.09 16.71 17.18
C PRO A 460 -20.57 16.93 17.55
N SER A 461 -21.08 16.25 18.57
CA SER A 461 -22.47 16.43 19.03
C SER A 461 -22.65 17.82 19.61
N ILE A 462 -23.67 18.54 19.15
CA ILE A 462 -24.06 19.85 19.71
C ILE A 462 -25.05 19.74 20.88
N LEU A 463 -25.47 18.51 21.23
CA LEU A 463 -26.55 18.27 22.19
C LEU A 463 -26.07 17.68 23.51
N ILE A 464 -25.12 16.74 23.45
CA ILE A 464 -24.72 15.92 24.61
C ILE A 464 -23.22 15.95 24.84
N SER A 465 -22.82 15.79 26.11
CA SER A 465 -21.42 15.54 26.46
C SER A 465 -21.07 14.08 26.19
N GLN A 466 -19.83 13.80 25.84
CA GLN A 466 -19.34 12.45 25.53
C GLN A 466 -18.02 12.19 26.25
N GLU A 467 -17.84 10.94 26.70
CA GLU A 467 -16.53 10.45 27.14
C GLU A 467 -15.76 9.89 25.95
N VAL A 468 -14.50 10.31 25.84
CA VAL A 468 -13.61 9.98 24.74
C VAL A 468 -12.43 9.16 25.31
N PRO A 469 -12.44 7.83 25.13
CA PRO A 469 -11.28 7.02 25.45
C PRO A 469 -10.22 7.24 24.37
N LEU A 470 -9.04 7.69 24.79
CA LEU A 470 -7.85 7.80 23.96
C LEU A 470 -7.00 6.56 24.17
N LYS A 471 -6.66 5.86 23.08
CA LYS A 471 -5.63 4.82 23.10
C LYS A 471 -4.92 4.74 21.76
N TYR A 472 -3.58 4.75 21.76
CA TYR A 472 -2.77 4.49 20.56
C TYR A 472 -1.37 4.00 20.95
N TYR A 473 -0.74 3.21 20.10
CA TYR A 473 0.64 2.73 20.32
C TYR A 473 1.67 3.69 19.73
N LEU A 474 2.74 3.92 20.49
CA LEU A 474 3.92 4.65 20.00
C LEU A 474 4.76 3.72 19.10
N PRO A 475 5.59 4.26 18.20
CA PRO A 475 6.47 3.42 17.39
C PRO A 475 7.36 2.53 18.28
N LYS A 476 7.66 1.32 17.79
CA LYS A 476 8.38 0.28 18.55
C LYS A 476 9.79 0.69 18.97
N GLU A 477 10.38 1.63 18.25
CA GLU A 477 11.72 2.16 18.51
C GLU A 477 11.77 3.05 19.76
N VAL A 478 10.62 3.54 20.23
CA VAL A 478 10.50 4.43 21.39
C VAL A 478 10.54 3.63 22.69
N LYS A 479 11.42 4.04 23.60
CA LYS A 479 11.56 3.50 24.96
C LYS A 479 11.10 4.51 25.99
N LYS A 480 10.91 4.05 27.23
CA LYS A 480 10.41 4.90 28.32
C LYS A 480 11.34 6.07 28.61
N GLU A 481 12.66 5.90 28.48
CA GLU A 481 13.63 6.99 28.61
C GLU A 481 13.52 8.08 27.53
N HIS A 482 12.95 7.76 26.37
CA HIS A 482 12.81 8.71 25.25
C HIS A 482 11.57 9.60 25.39
N ILE A 483 10.71 9.39 26.40
CA ILE A 483 9.53 10.24 26.62
C ILE A 483 9.96 11.54 27.30
N ILE A 484 9.75 12.67 26.62
CA ILE A 484 10.14 14.01 27.11
C ILE A 484 8.99 14.64 27.90
N GLU A 485 7.78 14.62 27.34
CA GLU A 485 6.63 15.36 27.87
C GLU A 485 5.31 14.70 27.48
N THR A 486 4.30 14.82 28.33
CA THR A 486 2.94 14.31 28.11
C THR A 486 1.93 15.31 28.68
N ASP A 487 0.91 15.65 27.90
CA ASP A 487 -0.16 16.55 28.33
C ASP A 487 -1.04 15.91 29.44
N ALA A 488 -1.67 16.75 30.26
CA ALA A 488 -2.53 16.30 31.36
C ALA A 488 -3.68 15.42 30.86
N GLY A 489 -3.87 14.27 31.52
CA GLY A 489 -4.92 13.29 31.19
C GLY A 489 -4.49 12.19 30.22
N ALA A 490 -3.27 12.27 29.67
CA ALA A 490 -2.64 11.17 28.95
C ALA A 490 -1.56 10.49 29.80
N GLU A 491 -1.48 9.18 29.73
CA GLU A 491 -0.48 8.35 30.40
C GLU A 491 0.21 7.43 29.40
N VAL A 492 1.54 7.28 29.52
CA VAL A 492 2.32 6.33 28.70
C VAL A 492 2.55 5.06 29.49
N LYS A 493 2.10 3.93 28.94
CA LYS A 493 2.20 2.59 29.52
C LYS A 493 2.90 1.64 28.55
N TYR A 494 3.33 0.49 29.05
CA TYR A 494 4.03 -0.54 28.27
C TYR A 494 3.18 -1.80 28.20
N ASP A 495 2.98 -2.32 27.00
CA ASP A 495 2.31 -3.58 26.73
C ASP A 495 3.37 -4.68 26.61
N THR A 496 3.36 -5.64 27.54
CA THR A 496 4.31 -6.76 27.59
C THR A 496 4.07 -7.81 26.51
N GLU A 497 2.85 -7.93 25.98
CA GLU A 497 2.53 -8.89 24.92
C GLU A 497 3.01 -8.36 23.57
N ARG A 498 2.89 -7.04 23.35
CA ARG A 498 3.27 -6.38 22.11
C ARG A 498 4.72 -5.86 22.09
N ASP A 499 5.39 -5.87 23.24
CA ASP A 499 6.71 -5.25 23.46
C ASP A 499 6.74 -3.81 22.92
N GLN A 500 5.77 -3.00 23.36
CA GLN A 500 5.51 -1.69 22.77
C GLN A 500 4.88 -0.72 23.77
N LEU A 501 5.25 0.55 23.69
CA LEU A 501 4.61 1.61 24.49
C LEU A 501 3.27 2.03 23.86
N TYR A 502 2.32 2.40 24.70
CA TYR A 502 1.05 2.98 24.29
C TYR A 502 0.67 4.15 25.18
N VAL A 503 -0.08 5.08 24.60
CA VAL A 503 -0.68 6.22 25.28
C VAL A 503 -2.13 5.87 25.56
N GLU A 504 -2.60 6.13 26.77
CA GLU A 504 -4.03 6.04 27.11
C GLU A 504 -4.52 7.25 27.92
N GLY A 505 -5.82 7.52 27.87
CA GLY A 505 -6.46 8.57 28.65
C GLY A 505 -7.97 8.59 28.45
N ASN A 506 -8.71 9.18 29.39
CA ASN A 506 -10.16 9.34 29.28
C ASN A 506 -10.52 10.83 29.38
N PHE A 507 -11.20 11.36 28.37
CA PHE A 507 -11.51 12.78 28.27
C PHE A 507 -13.01 13.01 28.17
N THR A 508 -13.60 13.74 29.11
CA THR A 508 -14.99 14.18 29.02
C THR A 508 -15.06 15.50 28.24
N LEU A 509 -15.76 15.48 27.10
CA LEU A 509 -15.92 16.63 26.21
C LEU A 509 -17.36 17.14 26.22
N LYS A 510 -17.54 18.46 26.40
CA LYS A 510 -18.83 19.15 26.27
C LYS A 510 -19.34 19.12 24.82
N PRO A 511 -20.62 19.44 24.57
CA PRO A 511 -21.13 19.50 23.21
C PRO A 511 -20.32 20.48 22.34
N GLY A 512 -19.90 20.03 21.15
CA GLY A 512 -19.07 20.80 20.22
C GLY A 512 -17.66 21.13 20.72
N GLU A 513 -17.18 20.46 21.76
CA GLU A 513 -15.84 20.69 22.31
C GLU A 513 -14.78 19.88 21.56
N THR A 514 -13.68 20.56 21.27
CA THR A 514 -12.47 19.99 20.67
C THR A 514 -11.28 20.30 21.56
N ARG A 515 -10.43 19.30 21.79
CA ARG A 515 -9.16 19.43 22.51
C ARG A 515 -8.03 18.79 21.72
N THR A 516 -6.81 19.23 21.99
CA THR A 516 -5.61 18.55 21.51
C THR A 516 -4.85 17.97 22.70
N VAL A 517 -4.31 16.76 22.53
CA VAL A 517 -3.49 16.05 23.50
C VAL A 517 -2.15 15.76 22.85
N LYS A 518 -1.04 15.98 23.56
CA LYS A 518 0.30 15.84 23.00
C LYS A 518 1.17 14.89 23.83
N VAL A 519 2.00 14.14 23.12
CA VAL A 519 3.10 13.34 23.68
C VAL A 519 4.36 13.66 22.87
N ARG A 520 5.39 14.16 23.54
CA ARG A 520 6.67 14.52 22.91
C ARG A 520 7.73 13.49 23.26
N VAL A 521 8.40 12.97 22.23
CA VAL A 521 9.45 11.97 22.37
C VAL A 521 10.76 12.47 21.75
N GLU A 522 11.87 11.96 22.25
CA GLU A 522 13.18 12.19 21.66
C GLU A 522 13.23 11.62 20.23
N ASP A 523 14.01 12.28 19.37
CA ASP A 523 14.17 11.83 17.99
C ASP A 523 15.19 10.67 17.96
N VAL A 524 14.66 9.45 17.94
CA VAL A 524 15.45 8.21 17.96
C VAL A 524 15.74 7.66 16.55
N TRP A 525 15.14 8.25 15.51
CA TRP A 525 15.24 7.77 14.13
C TRP A 525 16.39 8.43 13.39
N GLN A 526 17.60 8.30 13.96
CA GLN A 526 18.82 8.89 13.41
C GLN A 526 19.93 7.84 13.35
N ILE A 527 20.60 7.74 12.21
CA ILE A 527 21.84 6.99 12.04
C ILE A 527 22.94 8.02 11.81
N SER A 528 23.99 8.02 12.63
CA SER A 528 25.03 9.04 12.50
C SER A 528 25.84 8.82 11.23
N GLU A 529 26.17 9.89 10.51
CA GLU A 529 27.07 9.81 9.34
C GLU A 529 28.41 9.15 9.71
N THR A 530 28.85 9.34 10.95
CA THR A 530 30.06 8.70 11.48
C THR A 530 29.96 7.18 11.57
N GLU A 531 28.78 6.60 11.82
CA GLU A 531 28.60 5.14 11.81
C GLU A 531 28.76 4.61 10.38
N ILE A 532 28.12 5.26 9.41
CA ILE A 532 28.21 4.93 7.98
C ILE A 532 29.67 5.02 7.51
N ASP A 533 30.36 6.12 7.83
CA ASP A 533 31.76 6.33 7.45
C ASP A 533 32.70 5.32 8.11
N ASN A 534 32.43 4.93 9.37
CA ASN A 534 33.20 3.91 10.07
C ASN A 534 33.04 2.53 9.43
N LEU A 535 31.83 2.15 9.00
CA LEU A 535 31.58 0.88 8.29
C LEU A 535 32.28 0.85 6.93
N LEU A 536 32.27 1.97 6.21
CA LEU A 536 32.99 2.11 4.94
C LEU A 536 34.50 1.95 5.15
N LYS A 537 35.06 2.62 6.16
CA LYS A 537 36.48 2.50 6.51
C LYS A 537 36.86 1.08 6.94
N GLN A 538 36.04 0.43 7.77
CA GLN A 538 36.27 -0.96 8.16
C GLN A 538 36.29 -1.88 6.94
N THR A 539 35.39 -1.67 5.99
CA THR A 539 35.34 -2.43 4.74
C THR A 539 36.61 -2.23 3.91
N ASP A 540 37.08 -0.99 3.76
CA ASP A 540 38.32 -0.68 3.06
C ASP A 540 39.54 -1.35 3.70
N ASP A 541 39.62 -1.32 5.03
CA ASP A 541 40.73 -1.91 5.77
C ASP A 541 40.71 -3.45 5.70
N LEU A 542 39.54 -4.08 5.62
CA LEU A 542 39.40 -5.54 5.48
C LEU A 542 39.71 -6.05 4.07
N VAL A 543 39.57 -5.24 3.02
CA VAL A 543 39.94 -5.68 1.66
C VAL A 543 41.46 -5.67 1.42
N LYS A 544 42.21 -4.76 2.04
CA LYS A 544 43.67 -4.62 1.82
C LYS A 544 44.45 -5.94 1.98
N PRO A 545 44.23 -6.74 3.05
CA PRO A 545 44.91 -8.04 3.19
C PRO A 545 44.57 -9.05 2.11
N LEU A 546 43.44 -8.90 1.42
CA LEU A 546 42.97 -9.84 0.40
C LEU A 546 43.66 -9.63 -0.96
N GLU A 547 44.28 -8.47 -1.22
CA GLU A 547 44.85 -8.07 -2.53
C GLU A 547 45.74 -9.12 -3.22
N LYS A 548 46.44 -9.95 -2.44
CA LYS A 548 47.37 -10.96 -2.95
C LYS A 548 46.85 -12.39 -2.76
N THR A 549 45.56 -12.55 -2.58
CA THR A 549 44.93 -13.82 -2.19
C THR A 549 43.91 -14.27 -3.24
N ALA A 550 43.58 -15.56 -3.27
CA ALA A 550 42.54 -16.09 -4.15
C ALA A 550 41.14 -15.51 -3.84
N TYR A 551 40.96 -14.90 -2.67
CA TYR A 551 39.69 -14.31 -2.22
C TYR A 551 39.54 -12.84 -2.61
N PHE A 552 40.54 -12.23 -3.28
CA PHE A 552 40.50 -10.79 -3.61
C PHE A 552 39.26 -10.40 -4.42
N ALA A 553 38.94 -11.17 -5.46
CA ALA A 553 37.78 -10.90 -6.30
C ALA A 553 36.46 -10.89 -5.48
N GLN A 554 36.28 -11.86 -4.59
CA GLN A 554 35.12 -11.92 -3.70
C GLN A 554 35.10 -10.74 -2.71
N GLY A 555 36.26 -10.36 -2.18
CA GLY A 555 36.39 -9.21 -1.29
C GLY A 555 36.04 -7.88 -1.97
N ILE A 556 36.42 -7.70 -3.24
CA ILE A 556 36.06 -6.51 -4.03
C ILE A 556 34.57 -6.46 -4.34
N THR A 557 33.95 -7.60 -4.67
CA THR A 557 32.49 -7.68 -4.85
C THR A 557 31.74 -7.29 -3.58
N LEU A 558 32.14 -7.83 -2.42
CA LEU A 558 31.53 -7.47 -1.13
C LEU A 558 31.73 -5.98 -0.82
N LYS A 559 32.94 -5.44 -1.03
CA LYS A 559 33.20 -4.01 -0.82
C LYS A 559 32.31 -3.12 -1.70
N SER A 560 32.12 -3.48 -2.96
CA SER A 560 31.23 -2.73 -3.87
C SER A 560 29.79 -2.76 -3.36
N ASN A 561 29.28 -3.94 -3.00
CA ASN A 561 27.91 -4.11 -2.49
C ASN A 561 27.68 -3.33 -1.19
N ILE A 562 28.64 -3.39 -0.27
CA ILE A 562 28.62 -2.60 0.97
C ILE A 562 28.58 -1.10 0.65
N GLY A 563 29.43 -0.63 -0.26
CA GLY A 563 29.46 0.78 -0.66
C GLY A 563 28.13 1.26 -1.24
N VAL A 564 27.50 0.47 -2.12
CA VAL A 564 26.18 0.78 -2.69
C VAL A 564 25.10 0.83 -1.60
N SER A 565 25.09 -0.14 -0.68
CA SER A 565 24.10 -0.22 0.40
C SER A 565 24.25 0.94 1.40
N LEU A 566 25.50 1.31 1.73
CA LEU A 566 25.80 2.47 2.58
C LEU A 566 25.40 3.80 1.93
N ASN A 567 25.65 3.96 0.63
CA ASN A 567 25.21 5.14 -0.11
C ASN A 567 23.67 5.23 -0.15
N LYS A 568 23.00 4.10 -0.42
CA LYS A 568 21.54 4.02 -0.38
C LYS A 568 20.98 4.41 0.99
N ALA A 569 21.54 3.87 2.08
CA ALA A 569 21.15 4.24 3.44
C ALA A 569 21.34 5.75 3.71
N LYS A 570 22.46 6.32 3.23
CA LYS A 570 22.75 7.75 3.36
C LYS A 570 21.76 8.62 2.58
N ASP A 571 21.36 8.19 1.39
CA ASP A 571 20.42 8.93 0.55
C ASP A 571 19.00 8.87 1.14
N LEU A 572 18.55 7.68 1.60
CA LEU A 572 17.27 7.51 2.29
C LEU A 572 17.11 8.49 3.47
N LEU A 573 18.15 8.63 4.30
CA LEU A 573 18.12 9.51 5.48
C LEU A 573 18.07 11.00 5.13
N LYS A 574 18.47 11.41 3.92
CA LYS A 574 18.40 12.81 3.46
C LYS A 574 17.02 13.19 2.91
N ASP A 575 16.27 12.21 2.41
CA ASP A 575 15.03 12.45 1.65
C ASP A 575 13.78 12.64 2.56
N GLY A 576 13.90 12.40 3.87
CA GLY A 576 12.79 12.52 4.82
C GLY A 576 12.35 13.97 5.11
N VAL A 577 11.33 14.47 4.41
CA VAL A 577 10.78 15.82 4.65
C VAL A 577 9.82 15.90 5.85
N THR A 578 8.96 14.90 6.04
CA THR A 578 8.01 14.80 7.16
C THR A 578 8.53 13.88 8.26
N PRO A 579 8.05 13.99 9.51
CA PRO A 579 8.41 13.04 10.57
C PRO A 579 8.08 11.58 10.19
N GLU A 580 6.95 11.36 9.52
CA GLU A 580 6.56 10.03 9.03
C GLU A 580 7.56 9.47 8.00
N ALA A 581 7.91 10.30 7.01
CA ALA A 581 8.88 9.93 5.98
C ALA A 581 10.26 9.65 6.58
N LYS A 582 10.66 10.40 7.63
CA LYS A 582 11.91 10.16 8.35
C LYS A 582 11.90 8.81 9.07
N ILE A 583 10.81 8.45 9.73
CA ILE A 583 10.68 7.16 10.41
C ILE A 583 10.73 6.01 9.40
N LYS A 584 10.02 6.15 8.28
CA LYS A 584 10.05 5.16 7.19
C LYS A 584 11.45 5.03 6.60
N ALA A 585 12.08 6.15 6.25
CA ALA A 585 13.44 6.17 5.72
C ALA A 585 14.46 5.59 6.70
N TYR A 586 14.30 5.84 8.01
CA TYR A 586 15.13 5.22 9.05
C TYR A 586 14.98 3.70 9.05
N ARG A 587 13.75 3.16 9.00
CA ARG A 587 13.53 1.72 8.96
C ARG A 587 14.15 1.08 7.72
N GLU A 588 13.99 1.72 6.57
CA GLU A 588 14.63 1.26 5.32
C GLU A 588 16.17 1.31 5.41
N ALA A 589 16.72 2.42 5.93
CA ALA A 589 18.16 2.58 6.10
C ALA A 589 18.74 1.58 7.13
N GLU A 590 18.01 1.28 8.21
CA GLU A 590 18.43 0.32 9.22
C GLU A 590 18.53 -1.11 8.64
N LEU A 591 17.63 -1.48 7.72
CA LEU A 591 17.71 -2.74 6.98
C LEU A 591 18.97 -2.81 6.10
N GLU A 592 19.28 -1.75 5.37
CA GLU A 592 20.50 -1.65 4.56
C GLU A 592 21.75 -1.74 5.45
N ILE A 593 21.77 -1.06 6.60
CA ILE A 593 22.88 -1.10 7.55
C ILE A 593 23.05 -2.49 8.16
N ASN A 594 21.96 -3.20 8.47
CA ASN A 594 22.03 -4.57 8.98
C ASN A 594 22.57 -5.53 7.91
N SER A 595 22.16 -5.39 6.65
CA SER A 595 22.74 -6.13 5.52
C SER A 595 24.24 -5.84 5.36
N VAL A 596 24.66 -4.57 5.48
CA VAL A 596 26.08 -4.19 5.46
C VAL A 596 26.85 -4.87 6.60
N LYS A 597 26.30 -4.87 7.82
CA LYS A 597 26.93 -5.54 8.98
C LYS A 597 27.17 -7.03 8.71
N GLU A 598 26.22 -7.73 8.10
CA GLU A 598 26.38 -9.13 7.70
C GLU A 598 27.45 -9.31 6.61
N GLN A 599 27.47 -8.45 5.58
CA GLN A 599 28.48 -8.49 4.51
C GLN A 599 29.90 -8.18 5.03
N VAL A 600 30.02 -7.28 5.99
CA VAL A 600 31.29 -6.99 6.69
C VAL A 600 31.77 -8.22 7.47
N GLU A 601 30.88 -8.96 8.13
CA GLU A 601 31.25 -10.23 8.78
C GLU A 601 31.73 -11.28 7.77
N LYS A 602 31.05 -11.44 6.63
CA LYS A 602 31.53 -12.33 5.54
C LYS A 602 32.90 -11.90 5.03
N LEU A 603 33.15 -10.59 4.92
CA LEU A 603 34.46 -10.07 4.53
C LEU A 603 35.53 -10.39 5.58
N LYS A 604 35.21 -10.29 6.88
CA LYS A 604 36.11 -10.72 7.97
C LYS A 604 36.42 -12.21 7.90
N GLU A 605 35.43 -13.05 7.59
CA GLU A 605 35.62 -14.49 7.39
C GLU A 605 36.57 -14.77 6.23
N LEU A 606 36.42 -14.08 5.09
CA LEU A 606 37.34 -14.20 3.95
C LEU A 606 38.76 -13.78 4.33
N VAL A 607 38.94 -12.70 5.10
CA VAL A 607 40.25 -12.28 5.61
C VAL A 607 40.86 -13.33 6.53
N SER A 608 40.05 -13.93 7.40
CA SER A 608 40.48 -15.03 8.27
C SER A 608 40.89 -16.27 7.46
N LEU A 609 40.10 -16.65 6.46
CA LEU A 609 40.40 -17.77 5.57
C LEU A 609 41.66 -17.51 4.75
N ALA A 610 41.80 -16.33 4.17
CA ALA A 610 42.98 -15.91 3.43
C ALA A 610 44.25 -15.92 4.30
N SER A 611 44.12 -15.53 5.56
CA SER A 611 45.19 -15.60 6.56
C SER A 611 45.55 -17.04 6.93
N SER A 612 44.59 -17.98 6.85
CA SER A 612 44.81 -19.41 7.06
C SER A 612 45.34 -20.15 5.83
N SER A 613 45.06 -19.65 4.62
CA SER A 613 45.36 -20.29 3.33
C SER A 613 46.59 -19.71 2.61
N GLY A 614 47.32 -18.79 3.25
CA GLY A 614 48.55 -18.18 2.75
C GLY A 614 49.80 -19.07 2.88
N SER A 615 49.85 -20.13 2.07
CA SER A 615 50.98 -20.71 1.32
C SER A 615 52.41 -20.86 1.92
N ILE A 616 52.96 -22.04 1.62
CA ILE A 616 54.29 -22.66 1.82
C ILE A 616 55.50 -21.83 1.27
N LEU A 617 55.32 -20.56 0.91
CA LEU A 617 56.40 -19.62 0.54
C LEU A 617 56.54 -18.44 1.52
N GLY A 618 56.02 -18.59 2.74
CA GLY A 618 56.18 -17.65 3.86
C GLY A 618 57.02 -18.18 5.03
N PHE A 619 57.70 -19.33 4.90
CA PHE A 619 58.68 -19.76 5.89
C PHE A 619 60.03 -19.09 5.58
N VAL A 620 60.17 -17.85 6.08
CA VAL A 620 61.34 -17.29 6.78
C VAL A 620 61.10 -15.77 6.92
N GLY A 621 60.57 -15.38 8.08
CA GLY A 621 60.62 -14.01 8.61
C GLY A 621 59.31 -13.23 8.63
N GLY A 622 58.58 -13.26 9.77
CA GLY A 622 57.62 -12.18 10.09
C GLY A 622 56.35 -12.54 10.85
N SER A 623 56.44 -13.24 11.97
CA SER A 623 55.36 -13.44 12.95
C SER A 623 54.95 -12.15 13.67
N GLN A 624 54.34 -11.15 13.01
CA GLN A 624 53.89 -9.90 13.68
C GLN A 624 52.66 -9.17 13.07
N ALA A 625 51.70 -9.85 12.42
CA ALA A 625 50.44 -9.17 12.04
C ALA A 625 49.22 -9.67 12.85
N ILE A 626 49.08 -10.99 13.02
CA ILE A 626 47.97 -11.59 13.76
C ILE A 626 48.12 -11.39 15.28
N ALA A 627 49.36 -11.38 15.79
CA ALA A 627 49.65 -11.02 17.17
C ALA A 627 49.34 -9.55 17.47
N VAL A 628 49.49 -8.64 16.50
CA VAL A 628 49.25 -7.21 16.72
C VAL A 628 47.75 -6.92 16.82
N TRP A 629 46.92 -7.50 15.96
CA TRP A 629 45.46 -7.34 16.08
C TRP A 629 44.89 -8.07 17.31
N GLY A 630 45.43 -9.25 17.66
CA GLY A 630 45.10 -9.91 18.92
C GLY A 630 45.45 -9.06 20.14
N ILE A 631 46.64 -8.44 20.16
CA ILE A 631 47.06 -7.52 21.23
C ILE A 631 46.24 -6.23 21.22
N VAL A 632 45.91 -5.66 20.06
CA VAL A 632 45.08 -4.44 19.96
C VAL A 632 43.66 -4.71 20.45
N ILE A 633 43.06 -5.86 20.12
CA ILE A 633 41.76 -6.27 20.65
C ILE A 633 41.86 -6.52 22.16
N THR A 634 42.94 -7.16 22.64
CA THR A 634 43.13 -7.42 24.08
C THR A 634 43.34 -6.12 24.87
N ILE A 635 44.08 -5.15 24.32
CA ILE A 635 44.29 -3.82 24.91
C ILE A 635 42.99 -3.01 24.85
N ALA A 636 42.23 -3.04 23.75
CA ALA A 636 40.95 -2.34 23.64
C ALA A 636 39.90 -2.92 24.60
N THR A 637 39.82 -4.24 24.72
CA THR A 637 38.95 -4.92 25.69
C THR A 637 39.40 -4.62 27.12
N GLY A 638 40.71 -4.59 27.36
CA GLY A 638 41.29 -4.15 28.63
C GLY A 638 41.00 -2.69 28.96
N PHE A 639 40.98 -1.79 27.97
CA PHE A 639 40.65 -0.37 28.15
C PHE A 639 39.16 -0.14 28.40
N VAL A 640 38.29 -0.87 27.70
CA VAL A 640 36.84 -0.87 27.96
C VAL A 640 36.54 -1.43 29.34
N PHE A 641 37.19 -2.54 29.72
CA PHE A 641 37.05 -3.11 31.06
C PHE A 641 37.61 -2.17 32.15
N MET A 642 38.77 -1.53 31.91
CA MET A 642 39.38 -0.56 32.83
C MET A 642 38.54 0.71 32.95
N THR A 643 37.92 1.21 31.89
CA THR A 643 37.04 2.38 31.95
C THR A 643 35.70 2.06 32.64
N VAL A 644 35.14 0.87 32.43
CA VAL A 644 33.98 0.38 33.19
C VAL A 644 34.35 0.15 34.67
N TYR A 645 35.53 -0.38 34.95
CA TYR A 645 36.04 -0.62 36.30
C TYR A 645 36.38 0.70 37.03
N MET A 646 37.01 1.65 36.34
CA MET A 646 37.28 3.01 36.83
C MET A 646 35.98 3.78 37.06
N ARG A 647 34.96 3.67 36.19
CA ARG A 647 33.62 4.24 36.45
C ARG A 647 32.95 3.63 37.68
N LYS A 648 33.20 2.34 37.95
CA LYS A 648 32.67 1.64 39.14
C LYS A 648 33.41 2.00 40.43
N LEU A 649 34.69 2.41 40.34
CA LEU A 649 35.50 2.89 41.46
C LEU A 649 35.36 4.39 41.73
N LEU A 650 35.20 5.21 40.69
CA LEU A 650 34.98 6.67 40.79
C LEU A 650 33.51 7.03 41.11
N GLY A 651 32.61 6.04 41.11
CA GLY A 651 31.21 6.19 41.53
C GLY A 651 30.96 6.12 43.03
N LYS A 652 32.00 6.21 43.87
CA LYS A 652 31.86 6.26 45.34
C LYS A 652 32.77 7.33 45.94
N GLU A 653 32.22 8.53 46.08
CA GLU A 653 32.03 9.26 47.35
C GLU A 653 32.08 10.78 47.15
N THR A 654 30.91 11.43 47.23
CA THR A 654 30.77 12.56 48.15
C THR A 654 29.60 12.24 49.08
N ALA A 655 29.93 12.16 50.37
CA ALA A 655 29.04 11.78 51.45
C ALA A 655 28.14 12.95 51.90
N LYS A 656 26.95 12.61 52.39
CA LYS A 656 26.35 13.27 53.56
C LYS A 656 25.96 12.18 54.57
N GLU A 657 26.50 12.31 55.78
CA GLU A 657 26.27 11.47 56.96
C GLU A 657 24.80 11.40 57.38
N VAL A 658 24.33 10.23 57.88
CA VAL A 658 23.74 10.04 59.23
C VAL A 658 23.78 8.52 59.61
N VAL A 659 24.67 8.22 60.56
CA VAL A 659 24.67 7.29 61.73
C VAL A 659 23.66 6.11 61.90
N LEU A 660 24.24 4.93 62.21
CA LEU A 660 23.78 3.68 62.91
C LEU A 660 22.74 2.75 62.23
N HIS A 661 22.81 1.39 62.24
CA HIS A 661 23.48 0.42 63.12
C HIS A 661 23.54 -1.00 62.48
N SER A 662 24.58 -1.78 62.83
CA SER A 662 24.58 -3.24 63.12
C SER A 662 24.53 -4.36 62.03
N LYS A 663 25.71 -4.98 61.85
CA LYS A 663 26.05 -6.44 61.75
C LYS A 663 25.41 -7.36 60.67
N LYS A 664 26.24 -7.87 59.74
CA LYS A 664 26.77 -9.26 59.74
C LYS A 664 27.87 -9.50 58.69
N LYS A 665 28.72 -10.49 58.97
CA LYS A 665 30.09 -10.73 58.51
C LYS A 665 30.17 -11.82 57.41
N HIS A 666 31.17 -11.67 56.52
CA HIS A 666 31.96 -12.64 55.72
C HIS A 666 31.28 -13.63 54.76
N LEU A 667 31.70 -13.61 53.48
CA LEU A 667 32.68 -14.58 52.93
C LEU A 667 33.07 -14.20 51.46
N TYR A 668 34.07 -13.32 51.30
CA TYR A 668 34.80 -13.16 50.03
C TYR A 668 36.25 -13.55 50.33
N ASP A 669 36.55 -14.83 50.15
CA ASP A 669 37.91 -15.33 50.00
C ASP A 669 37.83 -16.75 49.46
N LYS A 670 38.60 -17.03 48.39
CA LYS A 670 38.64 -18.27 47.56
C LYS A 670 37.69 -18.31 46.36
N LEU A 671 38.09 -17.69 45.25
CA LEU A 671 38.22 -18.43 43.97
C LEU A 671 39.05 -17.65 42.91
N ALA A 672 40.10 -16.96 43.34
CA ALA A 672 41.11 -16.36 42.46
C ALA A 672 42.17 -17.37 41.95
N VAL A 673 41.83 -18.67 41.86
CA VAL A 673 42.83 -19.76 41.64
C VAL A 673 42.43 -20.76 40.53
N PHE A 674 41.46 -20.45 39.66
CA PHE A 674 41.07 -21.40 38.59
C PHE A 674 41.26 -20.91 37.14
N LEU A 675 42.10 -19.88 36.92
CA LEU A 675 42.24 -19.24 35.60
C LEU A 675 43.67 -19.26 35.02
N VAL A 676 44.42 -20.37 35.18
CA VAL A 676 45.76 -20.52 34.56
C VAL A 676 46.01 -21.88 33.87
N VAL A 677 45.07 -22.85 33.82
CA VAL A 677 45.34 -24.18 33.17
C VAL A 677 44.21 -24.70 32.28
N SER A 678 43.70 -23.92 31.32
CA SER A 678 42.80 -24.49 30.29
C SER A 678 43.04 -24.02 28.85
N THR A 679 44.16 -23.36 28.55
CA THR A 679 44.50 -22.94 27.19
C THR A 679 45.36 -23.95 26.41
N ILE A 680 45.61 -25.15 26.95
CA ILE A 680 46.34 -26.23 26.25
C ILE A 680 45.68 -27.60 26.50
N SER A 681 44.45 -27.79 26.04
CA SER A 681 43.83 -29.10 25.73
C SER A 681 42.42 -28.85 25.20
N GLY A 682 42.21 -29.00 23.90
CA GLY A 682 40.92 -28.74 23.28
C GLY A 682 40.93 -28.62 21.76
N LEU A 683 42.11 -28.65 21.13
CA LEU A 683 42.24 -29.10 19.75
C LEU A 683 42.55 -30.60 19.77
N LEU A 684 41.76 -31.37 19.02
CA LEU A 684 41.88 -32.81 18.70
C LEU A 684 41.24 -33.83 19.67
N SER A 685 39.90 -33.85 19.68
CA SER A 685 39.09 -35.09 19.66
C SER A 685 37.62 -34.72 19.38
N SER A 686 37.22 -34.55 18.12
CA SER A 686 36.50 -35.56 17.32
C SER A 686 35.23 -36.13 17.98
N ILE A 687 34.10 -35.82 17.33
CA ILE A 687 32.95 -36.71 17.09
C ILE A 687 32.06 -37.03 18.32
N GLY A 688 30.86 -36.44 18.31
CA GLY A 688 29.81 -36.80 19.26
C GLY A 688 28.66 -35.79 19.28
N VAL A 689 27.90 -35.70 18.19
CA VAL A 689 26.62 -34.96 18.18
C VAL A 689 25.65 -35.64 19.16
N LYS A 690 25.34 -34.98 20.27
CA LYS A 690 24.15 -35.27 21.09
C LYS A 690 23.42 -33.98 21.46
N LYS A 691 22.26 -33.84 20.81
CA LYS A 691 21.02 -33.10 21.11
C LYS A 691 20.86 -32.49 22.53
N LEU A 692 20.39 -31.23 22.55
CA LEU A 692 19.40 -30.67 23.47
C LEU A 692 18.73 -29.46 22.76
N VAL A 693 17.66 -29.62 21.98
CA VAL A 693 16.22 -29.55 22.32
C VAL A 693 15.78 -28.22 22.98
N LEU A 694 15.14 -27.36 22.19
CA LEU A 694 13.99 -26.50 22.55
C LEU A 694 13.03 -26.45 21.33
N PRO A 695 11.71 -26.27 21.53
CA PRO A 695 10.67 -26.98 20.79
C PRO A 695 10.20 -26.24 19.54
N VAL A 696 10.12 -26.96 18.43
CA VAL A 696 9.31 -26.62 17.26
C VAL A 696 8.04 -27.46 17.36
N TYR A 697 6.89 -26.80 17.33
CA TYR A 697 5.57 -27.44 17.27
C TYR A 697 5.50 -28.32 16.02
N ALA A 698 5.16 -29.59 16.24
CA ALA A 698 5.02 -30.61 15.22
C ALA A 698 3.74 -30.39 14.40
N SER A 699 3.85 -30.32 13.07
CA SER A 699 2.81 -30.87 12.19
C SER A 699 3.27 -32.27 11.77
N GLN A 700 2.39 -33.24 11.95
CA GLN A 700 2.66 -34.65 11.71
C GLN A 700 2.68 -34.94 10.21
N ASN A 701 3.75 -35.55 9.73
CA ASN A 701 3.75 -36.31 8.47
C ASN A 701 2.77 -37.48 8.60
N LYS A 702 1.81 -37.58 7.69
CA LYS A 702 1.17 -38.84 7.33
C LYS A 702 1.80 -39.38 6.05
N GLU A 703 1.90 -40.69 6.02
CA GLU A 703 2.74 -41.52 5.16
C GLU A 703 2.49 -41.34 3.65
N VAL A 704 3.59 -41.45 2.91
CA VAL A 704 3.62 -41.68 1.46
C VAL A 704 2.90 -43.00 1.17
N LEU A 705 1.70 -42.92 0.59
CA LEU A 705 1.03 -44.03 -0.08
C LEU A 705 1.12 -43.78 -1.60
N GLY A 706 1.83 -44.70 -2.26
CA GLY A 706 1.76 -45.06 -3.68
C GLY A 706 1.37 -44.00 -4.71
N THR A 707 2.29 -43.70 -5.63
CA THR A 707 1.99 -43.08 -6.92
C THR A 707 0.96 -43.91 -7.69
N ALA A 708 -0.31 -43.52 -7.63
CA ALA A 708 -1.33 -43.96 -8.57
C ALA A 708 -1.42 -42.90 -9.67
N THR A 709 -1.21 -43.32 -10.92
CA THR A 709 -1.45 -42.50 -12.10
C THR A 709 -2.96 -42.27 -12.21
N ILE A 710 -3.42 -41.04 -11.94
CA ILE A 710 -4.84 -40.66 -12.00
C ILE A 710 -5.16 -40.19 -13.43
N ASP A 711 -6.21 -40.74 -14.03
CA ASP A 711 -6.76 -40.33 -15.33
C ASP A 711 -7.85 -39.26 -15.11
N TYR A 712 -7.68 -38.07 -15.70
CA TYR A 712 -8.39 -36.83 -15.34
C TYR A 712 -9.68 -36.55 -16.13
N LYS A 713 -10.21 -37.53 -16.87
CA LYS A 713 -11.36 -37.33 -17.78
C LYS A 713 -12.76 -37.34 -17.15
N ALA A 714 -12.94 -37.33 -15.82
CA ALA A 714 -14.22 -37.69 -15.19
C ALA A 714 -14.76 -36.72 -14.12
N ILE A 715 -14.65 -35.40 -14.30
CA ILE A 715 -15.32 -34.41 -13.44
C ILE A 715 -16.62 -33.93 -14.10
N LYS A 716 -17.75 -34.01 -13.39
CA LYS A 716 -19.06 -33.59 -13.89
C LYS A 716 -19.71 -32.57 -12.95
N ILE A 717 -20.11 -31.42 -13.48
CA ILE A 717 -20.89 -30.41 -12.75
C ILE A 717 -22.33 -30.92 -12.65
N VAL A 718 -22.83 -31.13 -11.43
CA VAL A 718 -24.14 -31.76 -11.21
C VAL A 718 -25.24 -30.73 -11.01
N LYS A 719 -24.97 -29.64 -10.29
CA LYS A 719 -25.97 -28.61 -10.04
C LYS A 719 -25.36 -27.25 -9.71
N LEU A 720 -25.86 -26.21 -10.37
CA LEU A 720 -25.66 -24.82 -10.00
C LEU A 720 -26.89 -24.35 -9.23
N VAL A 721 -26.70 -23.75 -8.05
CA VAL A 721 -27.77 -23.12 -7.27
C VAL A 721 -27.44 -21.65 -7.16
N SER A 722 -28.06 -20.83 -8.02
CA SER A 722 -28.03 -19.37 -7.95
C SER A 722 -29.32 -18.87 -7.29
N LEU A 723 -29.17 -17.96 -6.33
CA LEU A 723 -30.14 -16.90 -6.09
C LEU A 723 -29.50 -15.64 -6.71
N SER A 724 -30.03 -15.24 -7.87
CA SER A 724 -29.64 -14.12 -8.75
C SER A 724 -28.28 -14.23 -9.47
N GLY A 725 -28.33 -14.51 -10.78
CA GLY A 725 -27.37 -14.06 -11.81
C GLY A 725 -26.71 -15.13 -12.69
N VAL A 726 -25.99 -14.68 -13.73
CA VAL A 726 -25.63 -15.42 -14.96
C VAL A 726 -24.18 -15.93 -14.93
N VAL A 727 -23.97 -17.23 -15.19
CA VAL A 727 -22.64 -17.88 -15.23
C VAL A 727 -22.20 -18.13 -16.67
N LYS A 728 -20.94 -17.83 -17.02
CA LYS A 728 -20.28 -18.24 -18.28
C LYS A 728 -19.11 -19.19 -17.97
N THR A 729 -19.04 -20.31 -18.69
CA THR A 729 -17.92 -21.27 -18.61
C THR A 729 -17.03 -21.17 -19.84
N TYR A 730 -15.70 -21.16 -19.64
CA TYR A 730 -14.71 -21.28 -20.70
C TYR A 730 -13.95 -22.61 -20.57
N GLN A 731 -13.68 -23.27 -21.69
CA GLN A 731 -12.79 -24.42 -21.77
C GLN A 731 -11.52 -23.95 -22.46
N ASN A 732 -10.38 -23.94 -21.76
CA ASN A 732 -9.08 -23.63 -22.37
C ASN A 732 -8.49 -24.90 -23.02
N VAL A 733 -7.73 -24.73 -24.10
CA VAL A 733 -7.17 -25.79 -24.97
C VAL A 733 -5.93 -26.45 -24.35
N VAL A 734 -5.63 -26.17 -23.07
CA VAL A 734 -4.50 -26.77 -22.33
C VAL A 734 -5.02 -27.27 -20.98
N ASP A 735 -5.66 -28.44 -20.98
CA ASP A 735 -5.94 -29.41 -19.88
C ASP A 735 -6.25 -28.91 -18.44
N GLU A 736 -6.56 -27.64 -18.20
CA GLU A 736 -6.99 -27.11 -16.90
C GLU A 736 -8.46 -26.69 -16.96
N THR A 737 -9.29 -27.29 -16.09
CA THR A 737 -10.69 -26.90 -15.94
C THR A 737 -10.79 -25.79 -14.90
N VAL A 738 -10.66 -24.54 -15.34
CA VAL A 738 -10.82 -23.36 -14.49
C VAL A 738 -12.28 -22.89 -14.58
N LEU A 739 -12.95 -22.77 -13.44
CA LEU A 739 -14.30 -22.23 -13.36
C LEU A 739 -14.22 -20.80 -12.84
N GLU A 740 -14.48 -19.82 -13.71
CA GLU A 740 -14.56 -18.41 -13.34
C GLU A 740 -16.02 -18.06 -13.03
N ILE A 741 -16.26 -17.47 -11.85
CA ILE A 741 -17.60 -17.09 -11.41
C ILE A 741 -17.59 -15.62 -11.03
N ILE A 742 -18.44 -14.85 -11.70
CA ILE A 742 -18.57 -13.41 -11.49
C ILE A 742 -19.98 -13.18 -10.94
N ASP A 743 -20.16 -13.10 -9.62
CA ASP A 743 -21.41 -12.55 -9.05
C ASP A 743 -21.36 -12.09 -7.57
N SER A 744 -22.26 -11.16 -7.30
CA SER A 744 -22.51 -10.25 -6.19
C SER A 744 -23.06 -10.83 -4.87
N GLY A 745 -22.89 -12.14 -4.61
CA GLY A 745 -23.33 -12.72 -3.33
C GLY A 745 -23.06 -14.21 -3.15
N LYS A 746 -23.29 -14.70 -1.91
CA LYS A 746 -23.06 -16.09 -1.47
C LYS A 746 -23.59 -17.10 -2.48
N SER A 747 -22.68 -17.86 -3.07
CA SER A 747 -22.99 -18.84 -4.09
C SER A 747 -22.43 -20.20 -3.71
N ALA A 748 -23.08 -21.27 -4.21
CA ALA A 748 -22.67 -22.64 -3.91
C ALA A 748 -22.66 -23.52 -5.16
N ILE A 749 -21.62 -24.33 -5.31
CA ILE A 749 -21.46 -25.29 -6.40
C ILE A 749 -21.43 -26.70 -5.83
N GLU A 750 -22.17 -27.61 -6.46
CA GLU A 750 -22.15 -29.04 -6.13
C GLU A 750 -21.51 -29.84 -7.28
N ILE A 751 -20.43 -30.56 -6.95
CA ILE A 751 -19.59 -31.29 -7.89
C ILE A 751 -19.62 -32.77 -7.51
N GLU A 752 -19.74 -33.65 -8.51
CA GLU A 752 -19.72 -35.11 -8.29
C GLU A 752 -18.54 -35.75 -9.01
N ARG A 753 -17.77 -36.56 -8.29
CA ARG A 753 -16.67 -37.39 -8.83
C ARG A 753 -16.79 -38.79 -8.25
N ALA A 754 -16.83 -39.80 -9.11
CA ALA A 754 -16.90 -41.22 -8.73
C ALA A 754 -18.03 -41.60 -7.73
N GLY A 755 -19.11 -40.82 -7.67
CA GLY A 755 -20.25 -41.04 -6.78
C GLY A 755 -20.25 -40.21 -5.48
N ASP A 756 -19.14 -39.54 -5.17
CA ASP A 756 -19.04 -38.63 -4.03
C ASP A 756 -19.40 -37.19 -4.44
N ARG A 757 -20.20 -36.53 -3.60
CA ARG A 757 -20.69 -35.16 -3.83
C ARG A 757 -20.06 -34.17 -2.86
N VAL A 758 -19.44 -33.14 -3.40
CA VAL A 758 -18.83 -32.05 -2.62
C VAL A 758 -19.56 -30.76 -2.92
N LYS A 759 -19.99 -30.06 -1.86
CA LYS A 759 -20.63 -28.74 -1.96
C LYS A 759 -19.65 -27.67 -1.48
N VAL A 760 -19.24 -26.80 -2.39
CA VAL A 760 -18.36 -25.67 -2.10
C VAL A 760 -19.21 -24.41 -1.98
N VAL A 761 -19.07 -23.68 -0.87
CA VAL A 761 -19.78 -22.42 -0.59
C VAL A 761 -18.74 -21.32 -0.48
N TYR A 762 -18.93 -20.21 -1.20
CA TYR A 762 -18.02 -19.08 -1.17
C TYR A 762 -18.77 -17.75 -0.96
N ASP A 763 -18.07 -16.80 -0.35
CA ASP A 763 -18.60 -15.52 0.16
C ASP A 763 -17.71 -14.34 -0.25
N GLN A 764 -17.23 -14.33 -1.50
CA GLN A 764 -16.38 -13.28 -2.05
C GLN A 764 -16.84 -12.88 -3.46
N LYS A 765 -16.63 -11.60 -3.82
CA LYS A 765 -17.04 -10.98 -5.10
C LYS A 765 -16.39 -11.64 -6.33
N GLU A 766 -15.17 -12.18 -6.17
CA GLU A 766 -14.44 -12.96 -7.16
C GLU A 766 -13.72 -14.09 -6.40
N ALA A 767 -13.82 -15.33 -6.88
CA ALA A 767 -13.15 -16.48 -6.29
C ALA A 767 -12.61 -17.40 -7.37
N TYR A 768 -11.31 -17.69 -7.30
CA TYR A 768 -10.66 -18.73 -8.08
C TYR A 768 -10.61 -20.00 -7.24
N VAL A 769 -11.39 -21.01 -7.61
CA VAL A 769 -11.37 -22.31 -6.93
C VAL A 769 -10.62 -23.30 -7.81
N ASP A 770 -9.42 -23.68 -7.36
CA ASP A 770 -8.69 -24.79 -7.97
C ASP A 770 -9.32 -26.12 -7.53
N LEU A 771 -10.11 -26.68 -8.42
CA LEU A 771 -10.81 -27.95 -8.22
C LEU A 771 -9.87 -29.15 -8.11
N GLN A 772 -8.60 -29.03 -8.54
CA GLN A 772 -7.63 -30.11 -8.42
C GLN A 772 -7.18 -30.33 -6.98
N ASN A 773 -7.05 -29.26 -6.19
CA ASN A 773 -6.63 -29.32 -4.79
C ASN A 773 -7.78 -29.64 -3.83
N VAL A 774 -9.01 -29.21 -4.14
CA VAL A 774 -10.19 -29.46 -3.28
C VAL A 774 -10.65 -30.93 -3.27
N LEU A 775 -10.28 -31.72 -4.28
CA LEU A 775 -10.64 -33.14 -4.40
C LEU A 775 -9.47 -34.09 -4.11
N SER A 776 -8.28 -33.56 -3.79
CA SER A 776 -7.10 -34.33 -3.40
C SER A 776 -6.88 -34.40 -1.88
N GLU A 777 -7.51 -33.49 -1.11
CA GLU A 777 -7.72 -33.55 0.35
C GLU A 777 -9.07 -34.19 0.70
#